data_AF-A0A0P0NKY9-F1
#
_entry.id   AF-A0A0P0NKY9-F1
#
_cell.length_a   1.000
_cell.length_b   1.000
_cell.length_c   1.000
_cell.angle_alpha   90.00
_cell.angle_beta   90.00
_cell.angle_gamma   90.00
#
_symmetry.space_group_name_H-M   'P 1'
#
loop_
_entity.id
_entity.type
_entity.pdbx_description
1 polymer ?
#
loop_
_entity_poly.entity_id
_entity_poly.type
_entity_poly.pdbx_seq_one_letter_code
_entity_poly.pdbx_strand_id
1 'polypeptide(L)'
;MTQNEAQIFGPINDREFRLTTKFNAPAATAFAICKGIVLIQPQVGSSDKVNLILRPYTQPITGFNIKYFIYRGLDKSSFFAADQVIEKSDTSSDLINKVNKDFLSFHQKENEPIPPFLAKYLGYNPLVQEDALMIDSFFFKETELVEENGSSSEIDATAFELPLVEMGESLGNFSGAEAGIDIVLNYGDYQLPLPNEEFVFDLAYARAKEAVITLDNNLSDFKKKVKREQIFQFLDAAAFFGFHSDGGKVKIDHNGTKVSKTAGAIYDEVIFNFKTKNRLYLYIQSDRTRSYNFYGNYTISEGNANSIKIGNSLTGLTEGVYGIQGWPIIINEAVQGHQESRNKLFLQLVTDNHINTMLYGQVAEIENAQHNNFCNAEDLRLPDSPEGIPSSFTKIIELSNPAVGPEGAKVNVASFNILIYQGRVYNYLRRQVLNDQNQSIAVYDQPNFFDEVFHGIQAMSLLKAGNYGYYLISHQKIKLINHYYGKEQKGISAVQSVIVRDRIKTGTAYTGRITYLTDSVDQLKTNVSTTSKISTDIKGISSVSASNEDNYEYQLPEPFYHTLKPFTDNAQLINGLILNTSDQSIPSKIILGLSEVENELLKSLIAGKNMYNSSLVLIDLFEDGSEFISTENIWFQKYKVGIVGEENGQLKLYLPENDIMVYSLDRKYHFSDEYSKNVKEEVKLDLILDLDIYM
;
A
#
# COMPACT_ATOMS: atom_id res chain seq x y z
N MET A 1 -21.90 -14.63 -19.82
CA MET A 1 -20.45 -14.37 -19.79
C MET A 1 -19.72 -15.70 -19.66
N THR A 2 -18.60 -15.89 -20.35
CA THR A 2 -17.77 -17.11 -20.29
C THR A 2 -16.28 -16.76 -20.36
N GLN A 3 -15.42 -17.54 -19.70
CA GLN A 3 -13.95 -17.39 -19.75
C GLN A 3 -13.30 -18.68 -20.24
N ASN A 4 -12.26 -18.56 -21.08
CA ASN A 4 -11.40 -19.66 -21.50
C ASN A 4 -10.02 -19.62 -20.80
N GLU A 5 -9.24 -20.71 -20.89
CA GLU A 5 -7.92 -20.80 -20.24
C GLU A 5 -6.93 -19.73 -20.72
N ALA A 6 -7.00 -19.34 -21.99
CA ALA A 6 -6.13 -18.31 -22.56
C ALA A 6 -6.50 -16.89 -22.08
N GLN A 7 -7.60 -16.72 -21.36
CA GLN A 7 -8.12 -15.44 -20.86
C GLN A 7 -7.90 -15.22 -19.36
N ILE A 8 -7.34 -16.19 -18.64
CA ILE A 8 -7.21 -16.14 -17.19
C ILE A 8 -6.18 -15.12 -16.73
N PHE A 9 -6.43 -14.55 -15.55
CA PHE A 9 -5.44 -13.76 -14.81
C PHE A 9 -4.26 -14.66 -14.43
N GLY A 10 -3.03 -14.15 -14.62
CA GLY A 10 -1.82 -14.81 -14.18
C GLY A 10 -0.77 -15.15 -15.24
N PRO A 11 0.13 -16.11 -14.98
CA PRO A 11 1.28 -16.31 -15.82
C PRO A 11 0.82 -16.92 -17.14
N ILE A 12 1.23 -16.29 -18.23
CA ILE A 12 1.08 -16.85 -19.58
C ILE A 12 2.26 -17.77 -19.86
N ASN A 13 3.45 -17.33 -19.47
CA ASN A 13 4.72 -18.06 -19.50
C ASN A 13 5.70 -17.44 -18.48
N ASP A 14 6.98 -17.80 -18.53
CA ASP A 14 8.03 -17.31 -17.61
C ASP A 14 8.42 -15.83 -17.79
N ARG A 15 7.84 -15.16 -18.82
CA ARG A 15 8.16 -13.79 -19.24
C ARG A 15 6.95 -12.89 -19.40
N GLU A 16 5.74 -13.44 -19.42
CA GLU A 16 4.51 -12.70 -19.65
C GLU A 16 3.48 -13.04 -18.58
N PHE A 17 2.94 -12.01 -17.94
CA PHE A 17 1.98 -12.14 -16.84
C PHE A 17 0.76 -11.27 -17.14
N ARG A 18 -0.41 -11.89 -17.29
CA ARG A 18 -1.67 -11.20 -17.55
C ARG A 18 -2.24 -10.60 -16.26
N LEU A 19 -2.55 -9.32 -16.32
CA LEU A 19 -3.14 -8.54 -15.23
C LEU A 19 -4.65 -8.31 -15.41
N THR A 20 -5.14 -8.38 -16.64
CA THR A 20 -6.58 -8.29 -16.96
C THR A 20 -7.26 -9.64 -16.81
N THR A 21 -8.35 -9.73 -16.04
CA THR A 21 -9.25 -10.88 -16.09
C THR A 21 -10.14 -10.74 -17.33
N LYS A 22 -9.81 -11.46 -18.41
CA LYS A 22 -10.54 -11.40 -19.69
C LYS A 22 -11.71 -12.37 -19.72
N PHE A 23 -12.72 -12.06 -20.51
CA PHE A 23 -13.89 -12.92 -20.73
C PHE A 23 -14.68 -12.51 -21.98
N ASN A 24 -15.57 -13.40 -22.42
CA ASN A 24 -16.55 -13.14 -23.46
C ASN A 24 -17.88 -12.74 -22.83
N ALA A 25 -18.46 -11.63 -23.27
CA ALA A 25 -19.67 -11.05 -22.70
C ALA A 25 -20.67 -10.62 -23.78
N PRO A 26 -21.23 -11.58 -24.54
CA PRO A 26 -22.21 -11.29 -25.58
C PRO A 26 -23.46 -10.63 -24.96
N ALA A 27 -23.78 -9.42 -25.41
CA ALA A 27 -24.95 -8.65 -24.98
C ALA A 27 -25.07 -8.48 -23.44
N ALA A 28 -23.95 -8.26 -22.75
CA ALA A 28 -23.95 -8.05 -21.31
C ALA A 28 -23.78 -6.57 -20.95
N THR A 29 -24.53 -6.12 -19.95
CA THR A 29 -24.39 -4.80 -19.36
C THR A 29 -23.32 -4.81 -18.27
N ALA A 30 -22.49 -3.78 -18.24
CA ALA A 30 -21.53 -3.53 -17.17
C ALA A 30 -22.20 -2.72 -16.05
N PHE A 31 -21.93 -3.10 -14.81
CA PHE A 31 -22.46 -2.44 -13.62
C PHE A 31 -21.31 -1.95 -12.73
N ALA A 32 -21.52 -0.80 -12.08
CA ALA A 32 -20.59 -0.23 -11.13
C ALA A 32 -20.41 -1.18 -9.93
N ILE A 33 -19.19 -1.68 -9.70
CA ILE A 33 -18.87 -2.59 -8.59
C ILE A 33 -19.05 -1.90 -7.25
N CYS A 34 -18.74 -0.61 -7.19
CA CYS A 34 -18.88 0.22 -6.00
C CYS A 34 -19.26 1.65 -6.39
N LYS A 35 -19.60 2.48 -5.40
CA LYS A 35 -19.77 3.92 -5.61
C LYS A 35 -18.43 4.54 -5.97
N GLY A 36 -18.36 5.32 -7.04
CA GLY A 36 -17.10 5.86 -7.53
C GLY A 36 -17.24 6.92 -8.60
N ILE A 37 -16.13 7.57 -8.90
CA ILE A 37 -16.01 8.55 -9.99
C ILE A 37 -15.52 7.82 -11.23
N VAL A 38 -16.08 8.11 -12.40
CA VAL A 38 -15.74 7.42 -13.65
C VAL A 38 -15.05 8.31 -14.67
N LEU A 39 -14.09 7.74 -15.37
CA LEU A 39 -13.37 8.32 -16.50
C LEU A 39 -13.52 7.38 -17.70
N ILE A 40 -13.83 7.92 -18.88
CA ILE A 40 -13.98 7.14 -20.11
C ILE A 40 -12.84 7.47 -21.07
N GLN A 41 -12.19 6.44 -21.60
CA GLN A 41 -11.05 6.54 -22.52
C GLN A 41 -11.27 5.63 -23.73
N PRO A 42 -10.76 5.96 -24.94
CA PRO A 42 -10.87 5.06 -26.08
C PRO A 42 -10.09 3.77 -25.84
N GLN A 43 -10.50 2.69 -26.50
CA GLN A 43 -9.68 1.48 -26.51
C GLN A 43 -8.76 1.46 -27.75
N VAL A 44 -7.45 1.30 -27.54
CA VAL A 44 -6.48 1.14 -28.63
C VAL A 44 -6.87 -0.06 -29.51
N GLY A 45 -6.79 0.14 -30.81
CA GLY A 45 -7.11 -0.88 -31.82
C GLY A 45 -8.60 -1.04 -32.14
N SER A 46 -9.48 -0.14 -31.65
CA SER A 46 -10.91 -0.16 -31.97
C SER A 46 -11.54 1.23 -31.95
N SER A 47 -12.22 1.64 -33.02
CA SER A 47 -13.01 2.89 -33.05
C SER A 47 -14.32 2.80 -32.25
N ASP A 48 -14.81 1.58 -32.06
CA ASP A 48 -16.15 1.31 -31.54
C ASP A 48 -16.14 0.90 -30.07
N LYS A 49 -14.97 0.98 -29.42
CA LYS A 49 -14.80 0.56 -28.03
C LYS A 49 -14.19 1.64 -27.17
N VAL A 50 -14.62 1.65 -25.92
CA VAL A 50 -14.06 2.46 -24.84
C VAL A 50 -13.73 1.58 -23.64
N ASN A 51 -12.78 2.06 -22.83
CA ASN A 51 -12.52 1.55 -21.51
C ASN A 51 -13.05 2.57 -20.48
N LEU A 52 -13.65 2.07 -19.41
CA LEU A 52 -14.16 2.88 -18.31
C LEU A 52 -13.34 2.59 -17.06
N ILE A 53 -12.78 3.64 -16.48
CA ILE A 53 -11.98 3.61 -15.25
C ILE A 53 -12.86 4.14 -14.14
N LEU A 54 -13.12 3.34 -13.11
CA LEU A 54 -13.87 3.71 -11.92
C LEU A 54 -12.91 3.80 -10.74
N ARG A 55 -12.75 5.00 -10.17
CA ARG A 55 -12.05 5.22 -8.90
C ARG A 55 -13.06 5.13 -7.75
N PRO A 56 -12.90 4.20 -6.80
CA PRO A 56 -13.82 4.09 -5.67
C PRO A 56 -13.87 5.38 -4.86
N TYR A 57 -15.08 5.87 -4.58
CA TYR A 57 -15.32 6.91 -3.59
C TYR A 57 -15.43 6.31 -2.19
N THR A 58 -15.95 5.07 -2.10
CA THR A 58 -16.00 4.27 -0.89
C THR A 58 -15.37 2.92 -1.16
N GLN A 59 -14.41 2.52 -0.31
CA GLN A 59 -13.71 1.24 -0.46
C GLN A 59 -14.71 0.08 -0.30
N PRO A 60 -14.79 -0.85 -1.27
CA PRO A 60 -15.78 -1.93 -1.26
C PRO A 60 -15.40 -3.10 -0.35
N ILE A 61 -14.19 -3.08 0.21
CA ILE A 61 -13.58 -4.17 0.96
C ILE A 61 -12.72 -3.59 2.09
N THR A 62 -12.53 -4.38 3.14
CA THR A 62 -11.69 -4.05 4.30
C THR A 62 -10.39 -4.84 4.26
N GLY A 63 -9.31 -4.28 4.79
CA GLY A 63 -7.98 -4.92 4.89
C GLY A 63 -6.99 -4.51 3.79
N PHE A 64 -7.49 -3.99 2.67
CA PHE A 64 -6.71 -3.38 1.60
C PHE A 64 -7.60 -2.45 0.78
N ASN A 65 -6.99 -1.56 0.00
CA ASN A 65 -7.69 -0.55 -0.77
C ASN A 65 -7.62 -0.86 -2.27
N ILE A 66 -8.67 -0.47 -3.00
CA ILE A 66 -8.75 -0.50 -4.45
C ILE A 66 -8.49 0.92 -4.97
N LYS A 67 -7.59 1.05 -5.94
CA LYS A 67 -7.28 2.30 -6.64
C LYS A 67 -8.26 2.49 -7.79
N TYR A 68 -8.39 1.48 -8.65
CA TYR A 68 -9.29 1.52 -9.80
C TYR A 68 -9.94 0.17 -10.09
N PHE A 69 -11.17 0.21 -10.60
CA PHE A 69 -11.74 -0.84 -11.43
C PHE A 69 -11.71 -0.38 -12.88
N ILE A 70 -11.09 -1.13 -13.78
CA ILE A 70 -11.06 -0.79 -15.21
C ILE A 70 -11.88 -1.81 -16.00
N TYR A 71 -12.97 -1.36 -16.58
CA TYR A 71 -13.80 -2.14 -17.49
C TYR A 71 -13.28 -1.95 -18.91
N ARG A 72 -12.84 -3.04 -19.54
CA ARG A 72 -12.25 -3.03 -20.89
C ARG A 72 -13.25 -3.52 -21.93
N GLY A 73 -13.33 -2.81 -23.07
CA GLY A 73 -14.11 -3.24 -24.24
C GLY A 73 -15.60 -2.97 -24.19
N LEU A 74 -16.01 -1.87 -23.57
CA LEU A 74 -17.39 -1.37 -23.63
C LEU A 74 -17.68 -0.77 -25.00
N ASP A 75 -18.93 -0.88 -25.46
CA ASP A 75 -19.38 -0.32 -26.73
C ASP A 75 -19.43 1.21 -26.65
N LYS A 76 -18.68 1.89 -27.53
CA LYS A 76 -18.63 3.35 -27.60
C LYS A 76 -20.02 3.95 -27.84
N SER A 77 -20.88 3.27 -28.60
CA SER A 77 -22.24 3.73 -28.90
C SER A 77 -23.16 3.72 -27.68
N SER A 78 -22.77 3.06 -26.59
CA SER A 78 -23.46 3.16 -25.29
C SER A 78 -23.21 4.49 -24.58
N PHE A 79 -22.29 5.33 -25.08
CA PHE A 79 -21.90 6.59 -24.43
C PHE A 79 -21.94 7.79 -25.37
N PHE A 80 -21.43 7.62 -26.60
CA PHE A 80 -21.18 8.74 -27.50
C PHE A 80 -21.72 8.48 -28.91
N ALA A 81 -22.28 9.53 -29.51
CA ALA A 81 -22.55 9.61 -30.94
C ALA A 81 -21.67 10.72 -31.51
N ALA A 82 -20.72 10.35 -32.38
CA ALA A 82 -19.62 11.22 -32.81
C ALA A 82 -18.82 11.79 -31.61
N ASP A 83 -18.88 13.10 -31.39
CA ASP A 83 -18.22 13.85 -30.31
C ASP A 83 -19.18 14.27 -29.18
N GLN A 84 -20.46 13.86 -29.24
CA GLN A 84 -21.48 14.19 -28.26
C GLN A 84 -21.83 13.01 -27.37
N VAL A 85 -22.18 13.29 -26.12
CA VAL A 85 -22.83 12.34 -25.21
C VAL A 85 -24.21 12.00 -25.80
N ILE A 86 -24.55 10.71 -25.85
CA ILE A 86 -25.87 10.30 -26.35
C ILE A 86 -26.98 10.84 -25.44
N GLU A 87 -28.14 11.11 -26.03
CA GLU A 87 -29.32 11.53 -25.28
C GLU A 87 -29.81 10.42 -24.35
N LYS A 88 -30.36 10.82 -23.20
CA LYS A 88 -31.02 9.89 -22.28
C LYS A 88 -32.25 9.25 -22.94
N SER A 89 -32.47 7.98 -22.65
CA SER A 89 -33.61 7.17 -23.10
C SER A 89 -33.90 6.05 -22.10
N ASP A 90 -35.02 5.34 -22.28
CA ASP A 90 -35.36 4.19 -21.43
C ASP A 90 -34.40 2.99 -21.61
N THR A 91 -33.57 3.01 -22.67
CA THR A 91 -32.60 1.94 -22.97
C THR A 91 -31.15 2.36 -22.74
N SER A 92 -30.88 3.63 -22.40
CA SER A 92 -29.54 4.06 -22.01
C SER A 92 -29.22 3.68 -20.56
N SER A 93 -27.93 3.60 -20.25
CA SER A 93 -27.46 3.23 -18.92
C SER A 93 -27.80 4.29 -17.86
N ASP A 94 -27.79 3.88 -16.60
CA ASP A 94 -28.00 4.76 -15.45
C ASP A 94 -26.99 5.92 -15.45
N LEU A 95 -25.72 5.62 -15.79
CA LEU A 95 -24.69 6.64 -15.96
C LEU A 95 -25.10 7.71 -16.98
N ILE A 96 -25.52 7.30 -18.19
CA ILE A 96 -25.92 8.24 -19.25
C ILE A 96 -27.16 9.04 -18.87
N ASN A 97 -28.14 8.37 -18.24
CA ASN A 97 -29.34 9.02 -17.75
C ASN A 97 -29.02 10.09 -16.69
N LYS A 98 -28.09 9.77 -15.79
CA LYS A 98 -27.64 10.66 -14.71
C LYS A 98 -26.88 11.87 -15.25
N VAL A 99 -25.85 11.68 -16.08
CA VAL A 99 -25.03 12.80 -16.57
C VAL A 99 -25.84 13.77 -17.43
N ASN A 100 -26.76 13.26 -18.26
CA ASN A 100 -27.66 14.13 -19.03
C ASN A 100 -28.57 14.93 -18.10
N LYS A 101 -29.12 14.30 -17.05
CA LYS A 101 -29.94 15.00 -16.06
C LYS A 101 -29.14 16.09 -15.34
N ASP A 102 -27.92 15.80 -14.93
CA ASP A 102 -27.06 16.73 -14.20
C ASP A 102 -26.65 17.91 -15.09
N PHE A 103 -26.25 17.64 -16.34
CA PHE A 103 -25.89 18.66 -17.34
C PHE A 103 -27.07 19.60 -17.64
N LEU A 104 -28.26 19.03 -17.91
CA LEU A 104 -29.48 19.82 -18.12
C LEU A 104 -29.81 20.67 -16.88
N SER A 105 -29.70 20.12 -15.68
CA SER A 105 -30.00 20.84 -14.44
C SER A 105 -29.05 22.01 -14.18
N PHE A 106 -27.77 21.87 -14.57
CA PHE A 106 -26.77 22.92 -14.46
C PHE A 106 -27.04 24.09 -15.42
N HIS A 107 -27.37 23.79 -16.68
CA HIS A 107 -27.63 24.78 -17.73
C HIS A 107 -29.08 25.31 -17.78
N GLN A 108 -29.99 24.78 -16.97
CA GLN A 108 -31.38 25.26 -16.89
C GLN A 108 -31.55 26.61 -16.16
N LYS A 109 -30.47 27.31 -15.84
CA LYS A 109 -30.50 28.66 -15.26
C LYS A 109 -30.43 29.70 -16.38
N GLU A 110 -31.24 30.75 -16.28
CA GLU A 110 -31.16 32.00 -17.07
C GLU A 110 -31.47 31.92 -18.58
N ASN A 111 -32.62 31.41 -19.04
CA ASN A 111 -33.15 31.63 -20.42
C ASN A 111 -32.18 31.43 -21.62
N GLU A 112 -31.03 30.80 -21.41
CA GLU A 112 -29.99 30.60 -22.39
C GLU A 112 -30.18 29.26 -23.11
N PRO A 113 -29.80 29.17 -24.39
CA PRO A 113 -29.82 27.89 -25.09
C PRO A 113 -28.84 26.92 -24.43
N ILE A 114 -29.32 25.72 -24.10
CA ILE A 114 -28.49 24.66 -23.53
C ILE A 114 -27.40 24.30 -24.56
N PRO A 115 -26.11 24.39 -24.19
CA PRO A 115 -25.03 24.07 -25.12
C PRO A 115 -24.98 22.55 -25.42
N PRO A 116 -24.33 22.13 -26.52
CA PRO A 116 -24.11 20.72 -26.80
C PRO A 116 -23.34 20.00 -25.68
N PHE A 117 -23.80 18.82 -25.29
CA PHE A 117 -23.10 17.99 -24.29
C PHE A 117 -22.00 17.17 -24.96
N LEU A 118 -20.78 17.71 -24.98
CA LEU A 118 -19.64 17.10 -25.64
C LEU A 118 -18.98 16.00 -24.80
N ALA A 119 -18.47 14.96 -25.45
CA ALA A 119 -17.78 13.83 -24.83
C ALA A 119 -16.54 14.27 -24.01
N LYS A 120 -15.88 15.36 -24.41
CA LYS A 120 -14.74 15.94 -23.68
C LYS A 120 -15.09 16.32 -22.25
N TYR A 121 -16.34 16.72 -21.98
CA TYR A 121 -16.78 17.09 -20.62
C TYR A 121 -16.85 15.89 -19.67
N LEU A 122 -16.83 14.66 -20.20
CA LEU A 122 -16.71 13.41 -19.44
C LEU A 122 -15.29 12.82 -19.47
N GLY A 123 -14.29 13.64 -19.82
CA GLY A 123 -12.88 13.26 -19.90
C GLY A 123 -12.48 12.51 -21.17
N TYR A 124 -13.38 12.33 -22.15
CA TYR A 124 -13.08 11.69 -23.43
C TYR A 124 -12.63 12.72 -24.46
N ASN A 125 -11.32 13.00 -24.54
CA ASN A 125 -10.75 13.92 -25.53
C ASN A 125 -9.42 13.41 -26.10
N PRO A 126 -9.45 12.31 -26.89
CA PRO A 126 -8.23 11.62 -27.29
C PRO A 126 -7.32 12.39 -28.25
N LEU A 127 -7.82 13.49 -28.86
CA LEU A 127 -7.03 14.29 -29.80
C LEU A 127 -5.98 15.18 -29.10
N VAL A 128 -6.18 15.49 -27.81
CA VAL A 128 -5.30 16.36 -27.04
C VAL A 128 -4.71 15.69 -25.79
N GLN A 129 -5.06 14.42 -25.56
CA GLN A 129 -4.64 13.65 -24.38
C GLN A 129 -3.54 12.65 -24.77
N GLU A 130 -2.30 12.97 -24.39
CA GLU A 130 -1.14 12.10 -24.62
C GLU A 130 -1.20 10.80 -23.82
N ASP A 131 -0.64 9.72 -24.38
CA ASP A 131 -0.64 8.40 -23.75
C ASP A 131 0.14 8.35 -22.42
N ALA A 132 1.15 9.21 -22.26
CA ALA A 132 1.96 9.29 -21.04
C ALA A 132 1.26 10.02 -19.87
N LEU A 133 0.08 10.60 -20.10
CA LEU A 133 -0.67 11.30 -19.06
C LEU A 133 -1.15 10.31 -18.00
N MET A 134 -0.91 10.61 -16.72
CA MET A 134 -1.29 9.73 -15.61
C MET A 134 -2.81 9.72 -15.43
N ILE A 135 -3.38 8.56 -15.13
CA ILE A 135 -4.81 8.45 -14.79
C ILE A 135 -5.15 9.35 -13.59
N ASP A 136 -4.26 9.43 -12.61
CA ASP A 136 -4.44 10.27 -11.42
C ASP A 136 -4.59 11.76 -11.75
N SER A 137 -4.00 12.29 -12.84
CA SER A 137 -4.15 13.71 -13.18
C SER A 137 -5.59 14.08 -13.55
N PHE A 138 -6.43 13.09 -13.87
CA PHE A 138 -7.86 13.29 -14.11
C PHE A 138 -8.67 13.31 -12.81
N PHE A 139 -8.36 12.39 -11.88
CA PHE A 139 -9.11 12.24 -10.63
C PHE A 139 -8.71 13.23 -9.53
N PHE A 140 -7.51 13.81 -9.63
CA PHE A 140 -6.97 14.82 -8.73
C PHE A 140 -6.76 16.16 -9.45
N LYS A 141 -7.48 16.37 -10.56
CA LYS A 141 -7.45 17.63 -11.30
C LYS A 141 -7.87 18.78 -10.38
N GLU A 142 -7.12 19.87 -10.44
CA GLU A 142 -7.55 21.18 -9.96
C GLU A 142 -7.93 22.06 -11.16
N THR A 143 -9.02 22.81 -11.03
CA THR A 143 -9.46 23.75 -12.07
C THR A 143 -8.42 24.85 -12.26
N GLU A 144 -7.87 24.94 -13.46
CA GLU A 144 -6.94 26.00 -13.85
C GLU A 144 -7.65 27.00 -14.76
N LEU A 145 -7.60 28.27 -14.39
CA LEU A 145 -8.22 29.37 -15.13
C LEU A 145 -7.14 30.13 -15.91
N VAL A 146 -7.46 30.50 -17.15
CA VAL A 146 -6.67 31.43 -17.96
C VAL A 146 -7.45 32.72 -18.10
N GLU A 147 -6.76 33.84 -17.92
CA GLU A 147 -7.31 35.16 -18.22
C GLU A 147 -7.04 35.52 -19.68
N GLU A 148 -8.11 35.63 -20.47
CA GLU A 148 -8.03 36.21 -21.81
C GLU A 148 -9.02 37.37 -21.91
N ASN A 149 -8.55 38.53 -22.37
CA ASN A 149 -9.36 39.73 -22.61
C ASN A 149 -10.23 40.18 -21.41
N GLY A 150 -9.74 39.98 -20.18
CA GLY A 150 -10.46 40.38 -18.95
C GLY A 150 -11.57 39.42 -18.53
N SER A 151 -11.66 38.23 -19.13
CA SER A 151 -12.52 37.13 -18.70
C SER A 151 -11.66 35.94 -18.29
N SER A 152 -11.98 35.32 -17.14
CA SER A 152 -11.36 34.08 -16.72
C SER A 152 -12.16 32.90 -17.30
N SER A 153 -11.50 32.01 -18.03
CA SER A 153 -12.08 30.76 -18.53
C SER A 153 -11.21 29.58 -18.16
N GLU A 154 -11.81 28.43 -17.93
CA GLU A 154 -11.06 27.19 -17.71
C GLU A 154 -10.29 26.79 -18.98
N ILE A 155 -9.10 26.21 -18.79
CA ILE A 155 -8.29 25.69 -19.90
C ILE A 155 -9.07 24.58 -20.62
N ASP A 156 -9.31 24.75 -21.92
CA ASP A 156 -10.14 23.80 -22.71
C ASP A 156 -9.65 22.35 -22.63
N ALA A 157 -8.35 22.13 -22.53
CA ALA A 157 -7.74 20.80 -22.41
C ALA A 157 -8.09 20.09 -21.10
N THR A 158 -8.40 20.83 -20.03
CA THR A 158 -8.75 20.31 -18.71
C THR A 158 -10.19 20.60 -18.31
N ALA A 159 -10.99 21.28 -19.15
CA ALA A 159 -12.40 21.58 -18.91
C ALA A 159 -13.30 20.33 -19.01
N PHE A 160 -13.35 19.55 -17.93
CA PHE A 160 -14.18 18.36 -17.76
C PHE A 160 -14.60 18.17 -16.29
N GLU A 161 -15.72 17.49 -16.10
CA GLU A 161 -16.25 17.10 -14.79
C GLU A 161 -16.59 15.61 -14.80
N LEU A 162 -15.83 14.84 -14.01
CA LEU A 162 -15.99 13.39 -14.00
C LEU A 162 -17.22 12.99 -13.16
N PRO A 163 -18.12 12.14 -13.70
CA PRO A 163 -19.37 11.85 -13.02
C PRO A 163 -19.19 10.80 -11.91
N LEU A 164 -19.96 10.99 -10.83
CA LEU A 164 -20.15 10.02 -9.75
C LEU A 164 -21.25 9.03 -10.12
N VAL A 165 -21.00 7.74 -9.91
CA VAL A 165 -21.97 6.64 -10.02
C VAL A 165 -22.17 5.95 -8.68
N GLU A 166 -23.37 5.43 -8.46
CA GLU A 166 -23.70 4.62 -7.30
C GLU A 166 -23.43 3.12 -7.54
N MET A 167 -23.24 2.36 -6.47
CA MET A 167 -23.03 0.92 -6.55
C MET A 167 -24.21 0.22 -7.24
N GLY A 168 -23.90 -0.58 -8.27
CA GLY A 168 -24.88 -1.35 -9.02
C GLY A 168 -25.70 -0.53 -10.02
N GLU A 169 -25.31 0.71 -10.33
CA GLU A 169 -25.79 1.42 -11.52
C GLU A 169 -25.19 0.81 -12.79
N SER A 170 -26.01 0.73 -13.84
CA SER A 170 -25.56 0.33 -15.16
C SER A 170 -24.66 1.42 -15.76
N LEU A 171 -23.54 1.00 -16.32
CA LEU A 171 -22.51 1.88 -16.90
C LEU A 171 -22.67 1.98 -18.41
N GLY A 172 -22.85 0.84 -19.08
CA GLY A 172 -22.94 0.69 -20.53
C GLY A 172 -22.88 -0.78 -20.90
N ASN A 173 -22.87 -1.11 -22.19
CA ASN A 173 -22.83 -2.50 -22.64
C ASN A 173 -21.44 -2.92 -23.09
N PHE A 174 -21.09 -4.19 -22.85
CA PHE A 174 -19.91 -4.79 -23.48
C PHE A 174 -20.16 -5.01 -24.97
N SER A 175 -19.14 -4.77 -25.79
CA SER A 175 -19.17 -4.94 -27.26
C SER A 175 -19.27 -6.41 -27.74
N GLY A 176 -19.53 -7.36 -26.85
CA GLY A 176 -19.91 -8.74 -27.15
C GLY A 176 -18.80 -9.74 -27.51
N ALA A 177 -17.69 -9.29 -28.09
CA ALA A 177 -16.62 -10.20 -28.54
C ALA A 177 -15.64 -10.60 -27.43
N GLU A 178 -14.89 -9.63 -26.93
CA GLU A 178 -13.88 -9.80 -25.87
C GLU A 178 -13.94 -8.56 -24.99
N ALA A 179 -13.97 -8.80 -23.68
CA ALA A 179 -13.99 -7.80 -22.62
C ALA A 179 -13.00 -8.19 -21.52
N GLY A 180 -12.77 -7.28 -20.58
CA GLY A 180 -11.93 -7.56 -19.43
C GLY A 180 -12.22 -6.65 -18.26
N ILE A 181 -11.75 -7.05 -17.08
CA ILE A 181 -11.75 -6.23 -15.88
C ILE A 181 -10.35 -6.27 -15.28
N ASP A 182 -9.83 -5.11 -14.93
CA ASP A 182 -8.67 -4.98 -14.05
C ASP A 182 -9.15 -4.48 -12.69
N ILE A 183 -8.62 -5.08 -11.62
CA ILE A 183 -8.80 -4.61 -10.25
C ILE A 183 -7.43 -4.19 -9.74
N VAL A 184 -7.24 -2.89 -9.57
CA VAL A 184 -5.95 -2.28 -9.21
C VAL A 184 -5.96 -1.94 -7.73
N LEU A 185 -4.95 -2.39 -6.98
CA LEU A 185 -4.81 -2.12 -5.55
C LEU A 185 -4.25 -0.72 -5.30
N ASN A 186 -4.65 -0.10 -4.20
CA ASN A 186 -4.14 1.20 -3.75
C ASN A 186 -3.18 1.03 -2.57
N TYR A 187 -2.00 1.63 -2.67
CA TYR A 187 -1.01 1.71 -1.59
C TYR A 187 -0.75 3.15 -1.12
N GLY A 188 -1.55 4.11 -1.61
CA GLY A 188 -1.53 5.52 -1.23
C GLY A 188 -1.78 6.43 -2.43
N ASP A 189 -2.28 7.64 -2.14
CA ASP A 189 -2.57 8.65 -3.17
C ASP A 189 -1.37 9.59 -3.33
N TYR A 190 -0.26 9.03 -3.81
CA TYR A 190 0.98 9.73 -4.09
C TYR A 190 1.56 9.32 -5.44
N GLN A 191 2.55 10.08 -5.90
CA GLN A 191 3.38 9.75 -7.04
C GLN A 191 4.85 9.72 -6.64
N LEU A 192 5.59 8.75 -7.17
CA LEU A 192 7.04 8.69 -7.12
C LEU A 192 7.64 9.21 -8.44
N PRO A 193 8.81 9.88 -8.42
CA PRO A 193 9.50 10.28 -9.65
C PRO A 193 9.73 9.09 -10.58
N LEU A 194 9.56 9.31 -11.89
CA LEU A 194 9.84 8.27 -12.89
C LEU A 194 11.30 8.34 -13.38
N PRO A 195 11.92 7.20 -13.72
CA PRO A 195 11.39 5.84 -13.59
C PRO A 195 11.43 5.34 -12.14
N ASN A 196 10.38 4.64 -11.71
CA ASN A 196 10.34 3.94 -10.43
C ASN A 196 10.01 2.44 -10.62
N GLU A 197 9.81 1.73 -9.52
CA GLU A 197 9.54 0.30 -9.48
C GLU A 197 8.06 -0.08 -9.60
N GLU A 198 7.15 0.89 -9.47
CA GLU A 198 5.71 0.67 -9.52
C GLU A 198 5.21 0.50 -10.95
N PHE A 199 3.96 0.07 -11.08
CA PHE A 199 3.33 -0.03 -12.39
C PHE A 199 2.92 1.37 -12.84
N VAL A 200 3.15 1.70 -14.10
CA VAL A 200 2.81 3.02 -14.64
C VAL A 200 1.32 3.05 -15.00
N PHE A 201 0.54 3.81 -14.23
CA PHE A 201 -0.91 3.97 -14.45
C PHE A 201 -1.19 5.21 -15.32
N ASP A 202 -0.79 5.13 -16.59
CA ASP A 202 -1.00 6.17 -17.60
C ASP A 202 -2.16 5.85 -18.56
N LEU A 203 -2.43 6.77 -19.50
CA LEU A 203 -3.46 6.55 -20.51
C LEU A 203 -3.08 5.44 -21.50
N ALA A 204 -1.80 5.17 -21.74
CA ALA A 204 -1.38 4.01 -22.55
C ALA A 204 -1.92 2.71 -21.95
N TYR A 205 -1.76 2.52 -20.64
CA TYR A 205 -2.35 1.41 -19.88
C TYR A 205 -3.89 1.48 -19.85
N ALA A 206 -4.47 2.65 -19.59
CA ALA A 206 -5.92 2.83 -19.50
C ALA A 206 -6.63 2.47 -20.81
N ARG A 207 -6.03 2.82 -21.95
CA ARG A 207 -6.57 2.61 -23.31
C ARG A 207 -6.26 1.23 -23.87
N ALA A 208 -5.32 0.49 -23.29
CA ALA A 208 -4.96 -0.85 -23.77
C ALA A 208 -6.16 -1.82 -23.79
N LYS A 209 -6.16 -2.78 -24.72
CA LYS A 209 -7.18 -3.85 -24.77
C LYS A 209 -7.09 -4.81 -23.57
N GLU A 210 -5.87 -5.00 -23.06
CA GLU A 210 -5.53 -5.83 -21.92
C GLU A 210 -4.20 -5.33 -21.33
N ALA A 211 -3.97 -5.66 -20.07
CA ALA A 211 -2.74 -5.35 -19.37
C ALA A 211 -1.91 -6.62 -19.15
N VAL A 212 -0.65 -6.55 -19.56
CA VAL A 212 0.33 -7.65 -19.46
C VAL A 212 1.66 -7.06 -19.02
N ILE A 213 2.31 -7.69 -18.04
CA ILE A 213 3.72 -7.43 -17.76
C ILE A 213 4.55 -8.33 -18.65
N THR A 214 5.37 -7.73 -19.50
CA THR A 214 6.33 -8.43 -20.36
C THR A 214 7.76 -8.16 -19.89
N LEU A 215 8.55 -9.21 -19.72
CA LEU A 215 9.96 -9.13 -19.37
C LEU A 215 10.82 -9.07 -20.65
N ASP A 216 11.50 -7.93 -20.86
CA ASP A 216 12.46 -7.79 -21.95
C ASP A 216 13.72 -8.63 -21.68
N ASN A 217 14.21 -9.31 -22.71
CA ASN A 217 15.42 -10.13 -22.67
C ASN A 217 16.65 -9.31 -22.24
N ASN A 218 16.71 -8.03 -22.60
CA ASN A 218 17.83 -7.14 -22.31
C ASN A 218 17.87 -6.62 -20.86
N LEU A 219 16.83 -6.89 -20.05
CA LEU A 219 16.83 -6.52 -18.64
C LEU A 219 17.75 -7.44 -17.82
N SER A 220 18.47 -6.85 -16.86
CA SER A 220 19.19 -7.63 -15.84
C SER A 220 18.22 -8.44 -14.98
N ASP A 221 18.70 -9.50 -14.35
CA ASP A 221 17.87 -10.36 -13.50
C ASP A 221 17.22 -9.60 -12.36
N PHE A 222 17.94 -8.64 -11.77
CA PHE A 222 17.39 -7.74 -10.77
C PHE A 222 16.23 -6.91 -11.33
N LYS A 223 16.39 -6.26 -12.51
CA LYS A 223 15.29 -5.50 -13.13
C LYS A 223 14.11 -6.38 -13.51
N LYS A 224 14.35 -7.63 -13.92
CA LYS A 224 13.29 -8.63 -14.15
C LYS A 224 12.54 -8.98 -12.86
N LYS A 225 13.24 -9.15 -11.74
CA LYS A 225 12.62 -9.34 -10.41
C LYS A 225 11.78 -8.14 -10.02
N VAL A 226 12.32 -6.92 -10.08
CA VAL A 226 11.58 -5.68 -9.79
C VAL A 226 10.34 -5.56 -10.69
N LYS A 227 10.43 -5.89 -11.98
CA LYS A 227 9.28 -5.83 -12.87
C LYS A 227 8.19 -6.87 -12.53
N ARG A 228 8.57 -8.04 -12.02
CA ARG A 228 7.61 -9.07 -11.54
C ARG A 228 6.89 -8.65 -10.27
N GLU A 229 7.54 -7.86 -9.41
CA GLU A 229 6.92 -7.31 -8.20
C GLU A 229 5.67 -6.49 -8.54
N GLN A 230 5.62 -5.81 -9.70
CA GLN A 230 4.47 -5.00 -10.09
C GLN A 230 3.11 -5.73 -10.04
N ILE A 231 3.11 -7.07 -10.12
CA ILE A 231 1.87 -7.86 -10.11
C ILE A 231 1.08 -7.73 -8.80
N PHE A 232 1.72 -7.41 -7.66
CA PHE A 232 0.98 -7.20 -6.41
C PHE A 232 0.05 -5.98 -6.44
N GLN A 233 0.15 -5.11 -7.45
CA GLN A 233 -0.79 -3.99 -7.64
C GLN A 233 -2.09 -4.43 -8.31
N PHE A 234 -2.27 -5.72 -8.60
CA PHE A 234 -3.43 -6.24 -9.32
C PHE A 234 -4.05 -7.44 -8.59
N LEU A 235 -5.36 -7.59 -8.74
CA LEU A 235 -6.12 -8.70 -8.18
C LEU A 235 -7.00 -9.36 -9.25
N ASP A 236 -7.11 -10.68 -9.21
CA ASP A 236 -8.04 -11.42 -10.08
C ASP A 236 -9.50 -11.11 -9.71
N ALA A 237 -10.34 -10.86 -10.71
CA ALA A 237 -11.76 -10.59 -10.48
C ALA A 237 -12.49 -11.75 -9.77
N ALA A 238 -12.14 -13.01 -10.07
CA ALA A 238 -12.73 -14.14 -9.38
C ALA A 238 -12.35 -14.17 -7.89
N ALA A 239 -11.09 -13.83 -7.55
CA ALA A 239 -10.62 -13.76 -6.18
C ALA A 239 -11.25 -12.58 -5.42
N PHE A 240 -11.41 -11.42 -6.07
CA PHE A 240 -12.09 -10.28 -5.48
C PHE A 240 -13.54 -10.60 -5.07
N PHE A 241 -14.33 -11.16 -5.99
CA PHE A 241 -15.73 -11.51 -5.67
C PHE A 241 -15.82 -12.71 -4.73
N GLY A 242 -14.97 -13.73 -4.92
CA GLY A 242 -14.95 -14.94 -4.11
C GLY A 242 -14.50 -14.70 -2.67
N PHE A 243 -13.67 -13.68 -2.42
CA PHE A 243 -13.30 -13.25 -1.07
C PHE A 243 -14.52 -12.93 -0.20
N HIS A 244 -15.61 -12.42 -0.79
CA HIS A 244 -16.85 -12.15 -0.05
C HIS A 244 -17.65 -13.41 0.34
N SER A 245 -17.20 -14.61 -0.04
CA SER A 245 -17.83 -15.87 0.42
C SER A 245 -17.69 -16.08 1.93
N ASP A 246 -16.70 -15.46 2.57
CA ASP A 246 -16.44 -15.56 3.99
C ASP A 246 -17.07 -14.40 4.77
N GLY A 247 -18.37 -14.51 5.09
CA GLY A 247 -19.10 -13.49 5.85
C GLY A 247 -19.49 -12.21 5.08
N GLY A 248 -19.11 -12.10 3.81
CA GLY A 248 -19.47 -11.00 2.92
C GLY A 248 -20.78 -11.23 2.15
N LYS A 249 -21.09 -10.27 1.26
CA LYS A 249 -22.23 -10.36 0.32
C LYS A 249 -21.92 -9.67 -1.00
N VAL A 250 -22.41 -10.23 -2.09
CA VAL A 250 -22.36 -9.63 -3.43
C VAL A 250 -23.78 -9.42 -3.93
N LYS A 251 -24.10 -8.21 -4.40
CA LYS A 251 -25.39 -7.94 -5.05
C LYS A 251 -25.25 -8.13 -6.55
N ILE A 252 -26.10 -8.97 -7.13
CA ILE A 252 -26.19 -9.17 -8.58
C ILE A 252 -27.52 -8.63 -9.09
N ASP A 253 -27.53 -8.16 -10.34
CA ASP A 253 -28.76 -7.89 -11.07
C ASP A 253 -29.13 -9.15 -11.88
N HIS A 254 -30.33 -9.67 -11.63
CA HIS A 254 -30.92 -10.76 -12.40
C HIS A 254 -32.20 -10.26 -13.06
N ASN A 255 -32.11 -9.90 -14.34
CA ASN A 255 -33.22 -9.43 -15.16
C ASN A 255 -33.98 -8.24 -14.53
N GLY A 256 -33.24 -7.24 -14.03
CA GLY A 256 -33.77 -6.04 -13.38
C GLY A 256 -34.08 -6.20 -11.89
N THR A 257 -33.87 -7.39 -11.32
CA THR A 257 -34.07 -7.65 -9.89
C THR A 257 -32.73 -7.78 -9.17
N LYS A 258 -32.47 -6.90 -8.20
CA LYS A 258 -31.26 -6.93 -7.39
C LYS A 258 -31.36 -8.00 -6.29
N VAL A 259 -30.48 -9.00 -6.32
CA VAL A 259 -30.44 -10.13 -5.37
C VAL A 259 -29.09 -10.16 -4.64
N SER A 260 -29.10 -10.36 -3.32
CA SER A 260 -27.86 -10.54 -2.54
C SER A 260 -27.47 -12.02 -2.50
N LYS A 261 -26.19 -12.30 -2.77
CA LYS A 261 -25.56 -13.62 -2.70
C LYS A 261 -24.55 -13.66 -1.56
N THR A 262 -24.47 -14.79 -0.88
CA THR A 262 -23.59 -15.04 0.28
C THR A 262 -23.05 -16.46 0.22
N ALA A 263 -21.93 -16.73 0.92
CA ALA A 263 -21.34 -18.07 1.06
C ALA A 263 -21.22 -18.82 -0.28
N GLY A 264 -21.65 -20.10 -0.33
CA GLY A 264 -21.57 -20.94 -1.52
C GLY A 264 -22.29 -20.37 -2.76
N ALA A 265 -23.33 -19.55 -2.58
CA ALA A 265 -24.04 -18.93 -3.70
C ALA A 265 -23.16 -17.92 -4.47
N ILE A 266 -22.14 -17.32 -3.82
CA ILE A 266 -21.15 -16.50 -4.51
C ILE A 266 -20.33 -17.38 -5.48
N TYR A 267 -19.92 -18.57 -5.05
CA TYR A 267 -19.21 -19.51 -5.90
C TYR A 267 -20.07 -19.99 -7.08
N ASP A 268 -21.29 -20.44 -6.80
CA ASP A 268 -22.17 -21.07 -7.79
C ASP A 268 -22.79 -20.08 -8.79
N GLU A 269 -22.96 -18.81 -8.42
CA GLU A 269 -23.72 -17.86 -9.23
C GLU A 269 -22.94 -16.60 -9.64
N VAL A 270 -21.93 -16.17 -8.87
CA VAL A 270 -21.16 -14.95 -9.17
C VAL A 270 -19.88 -15.30 -9.93
N ILE A 271 -19.07 -16.20 -9.39
CA ILE A 271 -17.75 -16.51 -9.97
C ILE A 271 -17.72 -17.78 -10.82
N PHE A 272 -18.85 -18.48 -10.95
CA PHE A 272 -18.94 -19.79 -11.60
C PHE A 272 -18.36 -19.85 -13.02
N ASN A 273 -18.47 -18.76 -13.78
CA ASN A 273 -18.02 -18.67 -15.17
C ASN A 273 -16.53 -18.34 -15.33
N PHE A 274 -15.84 -17.98 -14.24
CA PHE A 274 -14.39 -17.80 -14.25
C PHE A 274 -13.71 -19.16 -14.16
N LYS A 275 -12.62 -19.33 -14.92
CA LYS A 275 -11.75 -20.51 -14.84
C LYS A 275 -10.89 -20.50 -13.59
N THR A 276 -10.61 -19.31 -13.06
CA THR A 276 -9.85 -19.11 -11.83
C THR A 276 -10.69 -19.26 -10.54
N LYS A 277 -11.95 -19.71 -10.63
CA LYS A 277 -12.88 -19.82 -9.48
C LYS A 277 -12.42 -20.72 -8.33
N ASN A 278 -11.41 -21.57 -8.56
CA ASN A 278 -10.84 -22.47 -7.56
C ASN A 278 -9.44 -22.04 -7.09
N ARG A 279 -8.95 -20.85 -7.48
CA ARG A 279 -7.60 -20.39 -7.16
C ARG A 279 -7.53 -19.72 -5.80
N LEU A 280 -6.72 -20.27 -4.92
CA LEU A 280 -6.18 -19.55 -3.78
C LEU A 280 -4.84 -18.93 -4.17
N TYR A 281 -4.76 -17.60 -4.15
CA TYR A 281 -3.51 -16.87 -4.34
C TYR A 281 -2.85 -16.62 -2.98
N LEU A 282 -1.55 -16.87 -2.83
CA LEU A 282 -0.80 -16.57 -1.61
C LEU A 282 0.39 -15.67 -1.95
N TYR A 283 0.35 -14.45 -1.43
CA TYR A 283 1.47 -13.51 -1.44
C TYR A 283 2.09 -13.42 -0.05
N ILE A 284 3.42 -13.55 0.02
CA ILE A 284 4.19 -13.35 1.24
C ILE A 284 5.09 -12.14 1.00
N GLN A 285 4.78 -11.03 1.68
CA GLN A 285 5.66 -9.87 1.78
C GLN A 285 6.74 -10.14 2.83
N SER A 286 7.96 -9.72 2.55
CA SER A 286 9.11 -9.90 3.44
C SER A 286 9.97 -8.63 3.48
N ASP A 287 11.27 -8.80 3.69
CA ASP A 287 12.27 -7.75 3.88
C ASP A 287 12.08 -6.59 2.90
N ARG A 288 12.14 -5.35 3.40
CA ARG A 288 12.01 -4.12 2.60
C ARG A 288 10.76 -4.08 1.71
N THR A 289 9.66 -4.70 2.15
CA THR A 289 8.38 -4.77 1.43
C THR A 289 8.44 -5.48 0.06
N ARG A 290 9.47 -6.29 -0.19
CA ARG A 290 9.57 -7.15 -1.37
C ARG A 290 8.90 -8.50 -1.13
N SER A 291 8.63 -9.25 -2.18
CA SER A 291 8.17 -10.64 -2.05
C SER A 291 9.19 -11.54 -1.33
N TYR A 292 8.68 -12.60 -0.72
CA TYR A 292 9.49 -13.60 -0.03
C TYR A 292 10.59 -14.18 -0.92
N ASN A 293 11.81 -14.25 -0.37
CA ASN A 293 13.01 -14.68 -1.08
C ASN A 293 13.44 -13.81 -2.28
N PHE A 294 12.96 -12.56 -2.40
CA PHE A 294 13.40 -11.64 -3.47
C PHE A 294 14.93 -11.49 -3.53
N TYR A 295 15.57 -11.31 -2.37
CA TYR A 295 17.03 -11.16 -2.22
C TYR A 295 17.80 -12.49 -2.15
N GLY A 296 17.11 -13.64 -2.11
CA GLY A 296 17.76 -14.95 -1.91
C GLY A 296 18.05 -15.31 -0.45
N ASN A 297 17.59 -14.52 0.53
CA ASN A 297 17.86 -14.73 1.95
C ASN A 297 17.21 -16.01 2.52
N TYR A 298 16.20 -16.54 1.85
CA TYR A 298 15.32 -17.58 2.37
C TYR A 298 15.47 -18.93 1.65
N THR A 299 16.57 -19.16 0.95
CA THR A 299 16.87 -20.49 0.40
C THR A 299 17.12 -21.51 1.52
N ILE A 300 16.59 -22.72 1.36
CA ILE A 300 16.66 -23.81 2.35
C ILE A 300 18.09 -24.31 2.53
N SER A 301 18.83 -24.44 1.42
CA SER A 301 20.22 -24.87 1.41
C SER A 301 21.00 -24.18 0.30
N GLU A 302 22.32 -24.10 0.45
CA GLU A 302 23.20 -23.53 -0.56
C GLU A 302 23.11 -24.31 -1.88
N GLY A 303 23.02 -23.60 -3.01
CA GLY A 303 22.88 -24.20 -4.34
C GLY A 303 21.48 -24.72 -4.67
N ASN A 304 20.50 -24.63 -3.76
CA ASN A 304 19.10 -24.98 -3.99
C ASN A 304 18.22 -23.73 -4.10
N ALA A 305 17.33 -23.70 -5.09
CA ALA A 305 16.36 -22.63 -5.26
C ALA A 305 15.14 -22.76 -4.32
N ASN A 306 14.92 -23.92 -3.70
CA ASN A 306 13.82 -24.13 -2.77
C ASN A 306 13.93 -23.18 -1.58
N SER A 307 12.81 -22.58 -1.19
CA SER A 307 12.76 -21.54 -0.17
C SER A 307 11.59 -21.68 0.80
N ILE A 308 10.68 -22.62 0.56
CA ILE A 308 9.47 -22.82 1.37
C ILE A 308 9.11 -24.30 1.42
N LYS A 309 8.49 -24.73 2.52
CA LYS A 309 7.75 -26.00 2.58
C LYS A 309 6.25 -25.73 2.57
N ILE A 310 5.51 -26.41 1.72
CA ILE A 310 4.07 -26.20 1.53
C ILE A 310 3.34 -27.52 1.31
N GLY A 311 2.11 -27.63 1.78
CA GLY A 311 1.27 -28.81 1.56
C GLY A 311 -0.18 -28.61 2.00
N ASN A 312 -1.04 -29.58 1.67
CA ASN A 312 -2.45 -29.59 2.07
C ASN A 312 -2.71 -30.53 3.27
N SER A 313 -1.66 -31.05 3.91
CA SER A 313 -1.74 -31.81 5.16
C SER A 313 -0.52 -31.55 6.04
N LEU A 314 -0.68 -31.68 7.36
CA LEU A 314 0.38 -31.47 8.36
C LEU A 314 1.62 -32.36 8.13
N THR A 315 1.45 -33.56 7.58
CA THR A 315 2.54 -34.53 7.36
C THR A 315 3.03 -34.55 5.92
N GLY A 316 2.39 -33.80 5.02
CA GLY A 316 2.61 -33.84 3.57
C GLY A 316 3.26 -32.59 3.00
N LEU A 317 3.99 -31.80 3.80
CA LEU A 317 4.69 -30.63 3.31
C LEU A 317 5.89 -31.04 2.45
N THR A 318 6.07 -30.38 1.30
CA THR A 318 7.19 -30.59 0.39
C THR A 318 7.96 -29.29 0.19
N GLU A 319 9.28 -29.42 0.00
CA GLU A 319 10.12 -28.27 -0.35
C GLU A 319 9.84 -27.82 -1.77
N GLY A 320 9.75 -26.51 -1.97
CA GLY A 320 9.57 -25.90 -3.28
C GLY A 320 10.15 -24.49 -3.36
N VAL A 321 10.21 -23.99 -4.58
CA VAL A 321 10.55 -22.59 -4.86
C VAL A 321 9.32 -21.73 -4.59
N TYR A 322 9.50 -20.60 -3.91
CA TYR A 322 8.41 -19.64 -3.74
C TYR A 322 8.01 -19.03 -5.09
N GLY A 323 6.70 -19.01 -5.35
CA GLY A 323 6.13 -18.51 -6.60
C GLY A 323 5.90 -19.57 -7.66
N ILE A 324 5.26 -19.18 -8.76
CA ILE A 324 4.93 -20.06 -9.90
C ILE A 324 5.36 -19.42 -11.22
N GLN A 325 6.13 -20.12 -12.05
CA GLN A 325 6.57 -19.62 -13.37
C GLN A 325 7.21 -18.21 -13.32
N GLY A 326 7.97 -17.91 -12.25
CA GLY A 326 8.59 -16.60 -12.04
C GLY A 326 7.64 -15.53 -11.51
N TRP A 327 6.36 -15.83 -11.30
CA TRP A 327 5.42 -14.97 -10.60
C TRP A 327 5.64 -15.09 -9.08
N PRO A 328 5.92 -14.00 -8.34
CA PRO A 328 6.09 -14.01 -6.88
C PRO A 328 4.80 -14.25 -6.05
N ILE A 329 3.93 -15.15 -6.52
CA ILE A 329 2.67 -15.56 -5.89
C ILE A 329 2.56 -17.08 -5.99
N ILE A 330 2.14 -17.74 -4.92
CA ILE A 330 1.78 -19.16 -4.96
C ILE A 330 0.31 -19.27 -5.37
N ILE A 331 -0.01 -20.21 -6.27
CA ILE A 331 -1.39 -20.53 -6.66
C ILE A 331 -1.69 -21.96 -6.21
N ASN A 332 -2.73 -22.13 -5.39
CA ASN A 332 -3.22 -23.42 -4.94
C ASN A 332 -4.64 -23.67 -5.48
N GLU A 333 -4.79 -24.77 -6.22
CA GLU A 333 -6.05 -25.23 -6.82
C GLU A 333 -6.38 -26.67 -6.38
N ALA A 334 -5.72 -27.16 -5.33
CA ALA A 334 -5.79 -28.56 -4.95
C ALA A 334 -7.16 -28.91 -4.36
N VAL A 335 -7.72 -30.03 -4.83
CA VAL A 335 -8.91 -30.66 -4.22
C VAL A 335 -8.48 -31.34 -2.92
N GLN A 336 -9.22 -31.11 -1.84
CA GLN A 336 -8.94 -31.67 -0.51
C GLN A 336 -10.03 -32.67 -0.09
N GLY A 337 -9.60 -33.79 0.48
CA GLY A 337 -10.49 -34.86 0.93
C GLY A 337 -10.94 -34.70 2.38
N HIS A 338 -11.92 -33.83 2.64
CA HIS A 338 -12.52 -33.67 3.97
C HIS A 338 -13.99 -33.22 3.88
N GLN A 339 -14.61 -33.04 5.05
CA GLN A 339 -16.02 -32.63 5.18
C GLN A 339 -16.21 -31.16 5.56
N GLU A 340 -15.15 -30.52 6.07
CA GLU A 340 -15.20 -29.13 6.51
C GLU A 340 -15.53 -28.15 5.37
N SER A 341 -16.06 -26.98 5.73
CA SER A 341 -16.36 -25.86 4.83
C SER A 341 -15.13 -25.00 4.50
N ARG A 342 -13.96 -25.38 5.01
CA ARG A 342 -12.70 -24.66 4.81
C ARG A 342 -11.58 -25.62 4.43
N ASN A 343 -10.83 -25.26 3.40
CA ASN A 343 -9.61 -25.94 2.99
C ASN A 343 -8.42 -25.39 3.78
N LYS A 344 -7.44 -26.25 4.04
CA LYS A 344 -6.22 -25.87 4.78
C LYS A 344 -5.03 -25.75 3.83
N LEU A 345 -4.17 -24.78 4.10
CA LEU A 345 -2.84 -24.69 3.48
C LEU A 345 -1.79 -24.60 4.59
N PHE A 346 -0.86 -25.55 4.59
CA PHE A 346 0.19 -25.66 5.59
C PHE A 346 1.50 -25.15 5.05
N LEU A 347 2.18 -24.29 5.81
CA LEU A 347 3.45 -23.66 5.41
C LEU A 347 4.51 -23.87 6.49
N GLN A 348 5.77 -24.08 6.10
CA GLN A 348 6.91 -23.76 6.95
C GLN A 348 7.83 -22.82 6.20
N LEU A 349 8.14 -21.70 6.85
CA LEU A 349 9.00 -20.66 6.31
C LEU A 349 10.42 -20.83 6.87
N VAL A 350 11.39 -20.33 6.12
CA VAL A 350 12.80 -20.41 6.49
C VAL A 350 13.12 -19.30 7.50
N THR A 351 13.81 -19.65 8.58
CA THR A 351 14.18 -18.71 9.65
C THR A 351 15.62 -18.90 10.13
N ASP A 352 16.19 -17.89 10.78
CA ASP A 352 17.41 -17.97 11.58
C ASP A 352 17.12 -18.02 13.10
N ASN A 353 15.84 -18.08 13.51
CA ASN A 353 15.37 -17.99 14.89
C ASN A 353 15.80 -16.72 15.61
N HIS A 354 16.03 -15.62 14.88
CA HIS A 354 16.33 -14.33 15.50
C HIS A 354 15.14 -13.84 16.33
N ILE A 355 15.40 -13.12 17.42
CA ILE A 355 14.37 -12.62 18.35
C ILE A 355 13.40 -11.61 17.73
N ASN A 356 13.76 -11.06 16.57
CA ASN A 356 12.92 -10.18 15.77
C ASN A 356 12.08 -10.93 14.72
N THR A 357 12.08 -12.26 14.73
CA THR A 357 11.25 -13.06 13.83
C THR A 357 9.77 -12.76 14.09
N MET A 358 9.02 -12.44 13.04
CA MET A 358 7.61 -12.09 13.14
C MET A 358 6.82 -12.46 11.89
N LEU A 359 5.56 -12.82 12.10
CA LEU A 359 4.57 -13.10 11.07
C LEU A 359 3.26 -12.38 11.39
N TYR A 360 2.61 -11.84 10.36
CA TYR A 360 1.26 -11.30 10.43
C TYR A 360 0.45 -11.68 9.19
N GLY A 361 -0.78 -12.15 9.39
CA GLY A 361 -1.75 -12.34 8.32
C GLY A 361 -2.59 -11.08 8.08
N GLN A 362 -2.15 -10.21 7.16
CA GLN A 362 -2.90 -8.98 6.82
C GLN A 362 -4.26 -9.31 6.19
N VAL A 363 -4.26 -10.24 5.25
CA VAL A 363 -5.48 -10.81 4.67
C VAL A 363 -5.27 -12.31 4.70
N ALA A 364 -5.53 -12.95 5.82
CA ALA A 364 -5.45 -14.39 5.99
C ALA A 364 -6.15 -14.79 7.29
N GLU A 365 -6.50 -16.07 7.43
CA GLU A 365 -6.86 -16.65 8.70
C GLU A 365 -5.79 -17.67 9.10
N ILE A 366 -4.99 -17.34 10.11
CA ILE A 366 -3.95 -18.21 10.65
C ILE A 366 -4.52 -18.89 11.89
N GLU A 367 -4.88 -20.17 11.78
CA GLU A 367 -5.62 -20.86 12.85
C GLU A 367 -4.80 -21.08 14.12
N ASN A 368 -3.49 -21.22 13.95
CA ASN A 368 -2.55 -21.43 15.04
C ASN A 368 -1.73 -20.18 15.38
N ALA A 369 -2.26 -18.98 15.06
CA ALA A 369 -1.69 -17.72 15.52
C ALA A 369 -1.91 -17.51 17.03
N GLN A 370 -1.05 -16.71 17.66
CA GLN A 370 -1.15 -16.40 19.08
C GLN A 370 -2.38 -15.51 19.37
N HIS A 371 -2.53 -14.43 18.60
CA HIS A 371 -3.63 -13.49 18.70
C HIS A 371 -3.69 -12.62 17.43
N ASN A 372 -4.90 -12.30 16.94
CA ASN A 372 -5.13 -11.41 15.79
C ASN A 372 -4.20 -11.70 14.58
N ASN A 373 -4.03 -12.97 14.18
CA ASN A 373 -3.14 -13.39 13.09
C ASN A 373 -1.64 -13.05 13.26
N PHE A 374 -1.18 -12.71 14.47
CA PHE A 374 0.24 -12.53 14.76
C PHE A 374 0.89 -13.81 15.28
N CYS A 375 2.13 -14.04 14.86
CA CYS A 375 3.04 -14.98 15.49
C CYS A 375 4.39 -14.29 15.74
N ASN A 376 4.88 -14.37 16.98
CA ASN A 376 6.21 -13.88 17.35
C ASN A 376 7.29 -14.96 17.16
N ALA A 377 8.54 -14.64 17.52
CA ALA A 377 9.67 -15.55 17.38
C ALA A 377 9.49 -16.87 18.15
N GLU A 378 8.98 -16.85 19.38
CA GLU A 378 8.74 -18.04 20.20
C GLU A 378 7.60 -18.90 19.66
N ASP A 379 6.54 -18.26 19.15
CA ASP A 379 5.42 -18.96 18.50
C ASP A 379 5.89 -19.71 17.26
N LEU A 380 6.77 -19.07 16.47
CA LEU A 380 7.29 -19.62 15.22
C LEU A 380 8.45 -20.59 15.42
N ARG A 381 9.14 -20.60 16.57
CA ARG A 381 10.32 -21.45 16.79
C ARG A 381 9.96 -22.92 17.03
N LEU A 382 10.60 -23.82 16.28
CA LEU A 382 10.60 -25.26 16.58
C LEU A 382 11.57 -25.58 17.73
N PRO A 383 11.33 -26.64 18.51
CA PRO A 383 12.29 -27.09 19.52
C PRO A 383 13.63 -27.43 18.86
N ASP A 384 14.72 -27.13 19.56
CA ASP A 384 16.06 -27.46 19.11
C ASP A 384 16.21 -28.99 18.99
N SER A 385 17.11 -29.43 18.09
CA SER A 385 17.42 -30.86 17.98
C SER A 385 18.00 -31.42 19.29
N PRO A 386 18.07 -32.74 19.49
CA PRO A 386 18.75 -33.34 20.65
C PRO A 386 20.21 -32.87 20.83
N GLU A 387 20.86 -32.43 19.75
CA GLU A 387 22.22 -31.86 19.72
C GLU A 387 22.25 -30.34 19.99
N GLY A 388 21.10 -29.72 20.27
CA GLY A 388 20.97 -28.29 20.53
C GLY A 388 21.04 -27.41 19.29
N ILE A 389 20.84 -27.98 18.09
CA ILE A 389 20.87 -27.22 16.83
C ILE A 389 19.46 -26.67 16.56
N PRO A 390 19.28 -25.34 16.46
CA PRO A 390 18.00 -24.75 16.11
C PRO A 390 17.56 -25.16 14.70
N SER A 391 16.26 -25.39 14.53
CA SER A 391 15.67 -25.67 13.20
C SER A 391 15.82 -24.46 12.28
N SER A 392 16.12 -24.68 11.00
CA SER A 392 16.09 -23.63 9.97
C SER A 392 14.68 -23.30 9.46
N PHE A 393 13.66 -23.94 10.03
CA PHE A 393 12.25 -23.76 9.69
C PHE A 393 11.42 -23.33 10.89
N THR A 394 10.38 -22.55 10.61
CA THR A 394 9.32 -22.26 11.58
C THR A 394 8.52 -23.52 11.96
N LYS A 395 7.74 -23.42 13.04
CA LYS A 395 6.56 -24.27 13.26
C LYS A 395 5.66 -24.16 12.03
N ILE A 396 4.85 -25.20 11.80
CA ILE A 396 3.88 -25.19 10.70
C ILE A 396 2.89 -24.05 10.94
N ILE A 397 2.65 -23.23 9.92
CA ILE A 397 1.64 -22.18 9.87
C ILE A 397 0.42 -22.76 9.16
N GLU A 398 -0.75 -22.62 9.77
CA GLU A 398 -2.01 -23.22 9.28
C GLU A 398 -2.94 -22.14 8.74
N LEU A 399 -3.06 -22.03 7.41
CA LEU A 399 -3.99 -21.10 6.79
C LEU A 399 -5.34 -21.77 6.52
N SER A 400 -6.42 -21.07 6.84
CA SER A 400 -7.80 -21.52 6.62
C SER A 400 -8.46 -20.71 5.50
N ASN A 401 -9.12 -21.39 4.55
CA ASN A 401 -9.66 -20.73 3.36
C ASN A 401 -11.07 -21.25 3.04
N PRO A 402 -12.01 -20.42 2.56
CA PRO A 402 -13.35 -20.86 2.18
C PRO A 402 -13.31 -21.96 1.11
N ALA A 403 -14.12 -23.00 1.31
CA ALA A 403 -14.19 -24.14 0.41
C ALA A 403 -15.63 -24.59 0.13
N VAL A 404 -15.81 -25.17 -1.06
CA VAL A 404 -17.08 -25.67 -1.57
C VAL A 404 -16.89 -27.03 -2.25
N GLY A 405 -17.99 -27.66 -2.68
CA GLY A 405 -17.97 -28.95 -3.36
C GLY A 405 -18.48 -30.10 -2.49
N PRO A 406 -18.61 -31.29 -3.08
CA PRO A 406 -19.16 -32.46 -2.41
C PRO A 406 -18.23 -32.98 -1.31
N GLU A 407 -18.81 -33.83 -0.46
CA GLU A 407 -18.09 -34.55 0.59
C GLU A 407 -16.86 -35.30 0.03
N GLY A 408 -15.70 -35.12 0.65
CA GLY A 408 -14.46 -35.79 0.23
C GLY A 408 -13.80 -35.22 -1.04
N ALA A 409 -14.33 -34.13 -1.62
CA ALA A 409 -13.71 -33.45 -2.76
C ALA A 409 -13.98 -31.93 -2.70
N LYS A 410 -13.40 -31.27 -1.68
CA LYS A 410 -13.53 -29.83 -1.45
C LYS A 410 -12.54 -29.04 -2.29
N VAL A 411 -13.03 -28.02 -2.99
CA VAL A 411 -12.23 -27.05 -3.75
C VAL A 411 -12.25 -25.70 -3.06
N ASN A 412 -11.19 -24.92 -3.24
CA ASN A 412 -11.15 -23.54 -2.74
C ASN A 412 -12.24 -22.72 -3.47
N VAL A 413 -12.83 -21.74 -2.77
CA VAL A 413 -13.45 -20.60 -3.43
C VAL A 413 -12.34 -19.60 -3.76
N ALA A 414 -12.35 -19.04 -4.97
CA ALA A 414 -11.33 -18.08 -5.39
C ALA A 414 -11.15 -16.97 -4.36
N SER A 415 -9.93 -16.84 -3.86
CA SER A 415 -9.58 -15.95 -2.76
C SER A 415 -8.08 -15.68 -2.79
N PHE A 416 -7.62 -14.76 -1.95
CA PHE A 416 -6.22 -14.40 -1.86
C PHE A 416 -5.81 -14.22 -0.40
N ASN A 417 -4.57 -14.58 -0.10
CA ASN A 417 -3.94 -14.40 1.19
C ASN A 417 -2.73 -13.49 1.07
N ILE A 418 -2.58 -12.58 2.02
CA ILE A 418 -1.40 -11.71 2.20
C ILE A 418 -0.82 -11.98 3.59
N LEU A 419 0.38 -12.53 3.61
CA LEU A 419 1.20 -12.68 4.80
C LEU A 419 2.34 -11.66 4.78
N ILE A 420 2.75 -11.18 5.94
CA ILE A 420 3.95 -10.36 6.13
C ILE A 420 4.88 -11.12 7.06
N TYR A 421 6.08 -11.42 6.59
CA TYR A 421 7.03 -12.28 7.29
C TYR A 421 8.45 -11.71 7.28
N GLN A 422 9.01 -11.49 8.46
CA GLN A 422 10.42 -11.16 8.66
C GLN A 422 11.04 -12.30 9.47
N GLY A 423 11.79 -13.18 8.81
CA GLY A 423 12.25 -14.44 9.40
C GLY A 423 13.76 -14.61 9.50
N ARG A 424 14.52 -13.78 8.77
CA ARG A 424 15.97 -13.79 8.76
C ARG A 424 16.51 -12.38 8.76
N VAL A 425 17.61 -12.16 9.49
CA VAL A 425 18.36 -10.92 9.42
C VAL A 425 19.15 -10.90 8.12
N TYR A 426 18.92 -9.89 7.29
CA TYR A 426 19.70 -9.65 6.08
C TYR A 426 20.78 -8.59 6.32
N ASN A 427 21.74 -8.52 5.40
CA ASN A 427 22.85 -7.59 5.47
C ASN A 427 22.79 -6.57 4.32
N TYR A 428 23.27 -5.35 4.55
CA TYR A 428 23.52 -4.35 3.51
C TYR A 428 24.99 -3.90 3.51
N LEU A 429 25.50 -3.53 2.34
CA LEU A 429 26.88 -3.07 2.21
C LEU A 429 27.02 -1.67 2.81
N ARG A 430 27.83 -1.55 3.86
CA ARG A 430 28.12 -0.27 4.52
C ARG A 430 29.26 0.48 3.85
N ARG A 431 30.37 -0.21 3.59
CA ARG A 431 31.55 0.36 2.92
C ARG A 431 32.44 -0.73 2.35
N GLN A 432 33.36 -0.33 1.50
CA GLN A 432 34.49 -1.15 1.10
C GLN A 432 35.76 -0.62 1.79
N VAL A 433 36.57 -1.53 2.33
CA VAL A 433 37.86 -1.21 2.93
C VAL A 433 38.95 -2.07 2.30
N LEU A 434 40.19 -1.59 2.32
CA LEU A 434 41.33 -2.39 1.86
C LEU A 434 41.83 -3.25 3.01
N ASN A 435 42.01 -4.55 2.76
CA ASN A 435 42.69 -5.44 3.70
C ASN A 435 44.22 -5.20 3.66
N ASP A 436 44.95 -5.90 4.54
CA ASP A 436 46.42 -5.82 4.63
C ASP A 436 47.15 -6.22 3.33
N GLN A 437 46.45 -6.82 2.37
CA GLN A 437 46.94 -7.23 1.06
C GLN A 437 46.50 -6.26 -0.05
N ASN A 438 45.97 -5.09 0.31
CA ASN A 438 45.46 -4.07 -0.60
C ASN A 438 44.30 -4.55 -1.49
N GLN A 439 43.52 -5.53 -1.01
CA GLN A 439 42.32 -6.02 -1.67
C GLN A 439 41.08 -5.39 -1.05
N SER A 440 40.13 -4.99 -1.90
CA SER A 440 38.84 -4.45 -1.45
C SER A 440 37.99 -5.55 -0.81
N ILE A 441 37.65 -5.37 0.47
CA ILE A 441 36.74 -6.22 1.23
C ILE A 441 35.47 -5.44 1.59
N ALA A 442 34.32 -6.11 1.47
CA ALA A 442 33.02 -5.56 1.81
C ALA A 442 32.78 -5.62 3.32
N VAL A 443 32.45 -4.47 3.92
CA VAL A 443 31.96 -4.38 5.30
C VAL A 443 30.46 -4.27 5.25
N TYR A 444 29.78 -5.22 5.88
CA TYR A 444 28.33 -5.29 5.95
C TYR A 444 27.83 -4.80 7.29
N ASP A 445 26.59 -4.32 7.30
CA ASP A 445 25.83 -3.97 8.49
C ASP A 445 24.43 -4.60 8.42
N GLN A 446 23.72 -4.57 9.54
CA GLN A 446 22.39 -5.19 9.70
C GLN A 446 21.32 -4.13 10.00
N PRO A 447 20.07 -4.35 9.55
CA PRO A 447 18.97 -3.44 9.86
C PRO A 447 18.64 -3.47 11.36
N ASN A 448 18.43 -2.31 11.94
CA ASN A 448 17.86 -2.17 13.30
C ASN A 448 16.31 -2.05 13.24
N PHE A 449 15.67 -1.77 14.39
CA PHE A 449 14.20 -1.65 14.46
C PHE A 449 13.62 -0.46 13.69
N PHE A 450 14.44 0.56 13.41
CA PHE A 450 14.06 1.78 12.71
C PHE A 450 14.24 1.63 11.21
N ASP A 451 15.31 0.92 10.82
CA ASP A 451 15.62 0.61 9.44
C ASP A 451 14.42 -0.14 8.83
N GLU A 452 13.91 0.36 7.70
CA GLU A 452 12.68 -0.07 7.01
C GLU A 452 11.35 0.53 7.49
N VAL A 453 11.28 1.27 8.59
CA VAL A 453 10.00 1.86 9.03
C VAL A 453 9.54 2.95 8.07
N PHE A 454 10.45 3.82 7.61
CA PHE A 454 10.11 4.97 6.76
C PHE A 454 10.71 4.88 5.35
N HIS A 455 9.82 4.98 4.36
CA HIS A 455 10.11 4.89 2.93
C HIS A 455 9.46 6.09 2.24
N GLY A 456 9.46 6.14 0.90
CA GLY A 456 8.71 7.17 0.17
C GLY A 456 9.31 8.57 0.30
N ILE A 457 10.63 8.67 0.54
CA ILE A 457 11.35 9.93 0.78
C ILE A 457 11.13 10.93 -0.37
N GLN A 458 11.01 10.44 -1.60
CA GLN A 458 10.75 11.22 -2.81
C GLN A 458 9.25 11.33 -3.19
N ALA A 459 8.33 10.81 -2.38
CA ALA A 459 6.90 10.84 -2.68
C ALA A 459 6.36 12.26 -2.74
N MET A 460 5.48 12.48 -3.71
CA MET A 460 4.77 13.72 -3.96
C MET A 460 3.27 13.48 -3.83
N SER A 461 2.56 14.43 -3.21
CA SER A 461 1.10 14.39 -3.11
C SER A 461 0.47 14.49 -4.50
N LEU A 462 -0.62 13.73 -4.73
CA LEU A 462 -1.44 13.86 -5.93
C LEU A 462 -2.38 15.07 -5.87
N LEU A 463 -2.82 15.49 -4.67
CA LEU A 463 -3.44 16.79 -4.50
C LEU A 463 -2.35 17.85 -4.65
N LYS A 464 -2.51 18.79 -5.59
CA LYS A 464 -1.55 19.87 -5.71
C LYS A 464 -1.66 20.71 -4.44
N ALA A 465 -0.52 21.21 -3.98
CA ALA A 465 -0.51 22.11 -2.84
C ALA A 465 -1.05 23.48 -3.32
N GLY A 466 -2.36 23.71 -3.20
CA GLY A 466 -2.90 25.07 -3.14
C GLY A 466 -2.32 25.86 -1.95
N ASN A 467 -3.02 26.90 -1.49
CA ASN A 467 -2.65 27.64 -0.26
C ASN A 467 -2.86 26.82 1.03
N TYR A 468 -2.63 25.51 1.00
CA TYR A 468 -2.82 24.64 2.15
C TYR A 468 -1.70 24.86 3.19
N GLY A 469 -2.06 24.82 4.47
CA GLY A 469 -1.11 24.99 5.56
C GLY A 469 -0.06 23.88 5.64
N TYR A 470 -0.52 22.64 5.53
CA TYR A 470 0.31 21.43 5.48
C TYR A 470 -0.40 20.32 4.67
N TYR A 471 0.32 19.27 4.28
CA TYR A 471 -0.25 18.08 3.66
C TYR A 471 0.36 16.79 4.18
N LEU A 472 -0.41 15.70 4.08
CA LEU A 472 0.01 14.35 4.50
C LEU A 472 0.05 13.41 3.30
N ILE A 473 1.02 12.51 3.28
CA ILE A 473 1.13 11.42 2.33
C ILE A 473 1.10 10.11 3.10
N SER A 474 0.08 9.29 2.88
CA SER A 474 -0.04 7.97 3.50
C SER A 474 0.54 6.89 2.58
N HIS A 475 1.48 6.10 3.11
CA HIS A 475 1.97 4.87 2.51
C HIS A 475 1.33 3.67 3.20
N GLN A 476 0.37 3.05 2.52
CA GLN A 476 -0.55 2.06 3.10
C GLN A 476 -0.03 0.61 2.98
N LYS A 477 1.20 0.42 2.52
CA LYS A 477 1.84 -0.90 2.52
C LYS A 477 2.28 -1.22 3.95
N ILE A 478 1.66 -2.25 4.54
CA ILE A 478 1.85 -2.61 5.94
C ILE A 478 3.27 -3.14 6.18
N LYS A 479 3.80 -2.81 7.35
CA LYS A 479 5.09 -3.27 7.87
C LYS A 479 4.92 -3.75 9.29
N LEU A 480 5.88 -4.52 9.78
CA LEU A 480 5.88 -5.00 11.14
C LEU A 480 6.99 -4.34 11.95
N ILE A 481 6.69 -4.03 13.21
CA ILE A 481 7.65 -3.47 14.17
C ILE A 481 7.65 -4.37 15.40
N ASN A 482 8.83 -4.88 15.76
CA ASN A 482 9.03 -5.54 17.05
C ASN A 482 9.31 -4.49 18.13
N HIS A 483 8.48 -4.46 19.17
CA HIS A 483 8.74 -3.62 20.33
C HIS A 483 9.59 -4.39 21.34
N TYR A 484 10.91 -4.36 21.15
CA TYR A 484 11.87 -5.04 22.03
C TYR A 484 12.58 -4.03 22.94
N TYR A 485 12.28 -4.07 24.24
CA TYR A 485 12.82 -3.13 25.24
C TYR A 485 13.31 -3.88 26.47
N GLY A 486 14.49 -3.51 26.99
CA GLY A 486 15.03 -4.09 28.22
C GLY A 486 15.31 -5.59 28.13
N LYS A 487 15.63 -6.10 26.93
CA LYS A 487 15.79 -7.53 26.62
C LYS A 487 14.49 -8.35 26.70
N GLU A 488 13.33 -7.69 26.61
CA GLU A 488 12.02 -8.34 26.59
C GLU A 488 11.19 -7.88 25.39
N GLN A 489 10.46 -8.81 24.78
CA GLN A 489 9.49 -8.49 23.73
C GLN A 489 8.19 -7.98 24.36
N LYS A 490 7.82 -6.73 24.04
CA LYS A 490 6.64 -6.04 24.57
C LYS A 490 5.43 -6.10 23.62
N GLY A 491 5.62 -6.52 22.38
CA GLY A 491 4.56 -6.69 21.39
C GLY A 491 5.05 -6.53 19.96
N ILE A 492 4.16 -6.77 19.00
CA ILE A 492 4.38 -6.53 17.56
C ILE A 492 3.28 -5.61 17.08
N SER A 493 3.64 -4.59 16.30
CA SER A 493 2.66 -3.73 15.64
C SER A 493 2.73 -3.90 14.13
N ALA A 494 1.58 -4.10 13.49
CA ALA A 494 1.40 -3.88 12.07
C ALA A 494 1.14 -2.40 11.83
N VAL A 495 1.98 -1.74 11.04
CA VAL A 495 1.94 -0.28 10.85
C VAL A 495 1.95 0.10 9.38
N GLN A 496 1.34 1.25 9.08
CA GLN A 496 1.57 2.01 7.87
C GLN A 496 2.39 3.27 8.22
N SER A 497 2.95 3.96 7.22
CA SER A 497 3.74 5.18 7.44
C SER A 497 3.09 6.39 6.80
N VAL A 498 3.18 7.53 7.48
CA VAL A 498 2.69 8.83 7.00
C VAL A 498 3.86 9.81 6.96
N ILE A 499 3.91 10.58 5.88
CA ILE A 499 4.84 11.71 5.73
C ILE A 499 4.01 12.98 5.82
N VAL A 500 4.29 13.80 6.81
CA VAL A 500 3.70 15.12 6.97
C VAL A 500 4.68 16.15 6.47
N ARG A 501 4.20 17.09 5.66
CA ARG A 501 4.96 18.25 5.21
C ARG A 501 4.24 19.49 5.64
N ASP A 502 4.85 20.22 6.57
CA ASP A 502 4.26 21.36 7.24
C ASP A 502 5.28 22.51 7.35
N ARG A 503 4.87 23.62 7.96
CA ARG A 503 5.77 24.75 8.23
C ARG A 503 5.59 25.25 9.64
N ILE A 504 6.70 25.49 10.33
CA ILE A 504 6.72 26.07 11.67
C ILE A 504 7.15 27.53 11.64
N LYS A 505 6.53 28.35 12.48
CA LYS A 505 6.86 29.78 12.56
C LYS A 505 8.22 30.01 13.23
N THR A 506 9.10 30.73 12.54
CA THR A 506 10.45 31.15 12.98
C THR A 506 10.52 32.68 13.07
N GLY A 507 10.07 33.23 14.20
CA GLY A 507 9.94 34.68 14.35
C GLY A 507 8.86 35.25 13.44
N THR A 508 9.25 35.95 12.36
CA THR A 508 8.34 36.46 11.31
C THR A 508 8.30 35.58 10.05
N ALA A 509 9.17 34.57 9.94
CA ALA A 509 9.25 33.66 8.80
C ALA A 509 8.62 32.30 9.13
N TYR A 510 8.58 31.43 8.13
CA TYR A 510 8.19 30.02 8.26
C TYR A 510 9.31 29.15 7.72
N THR A 511 9.59 28.06 8.43
CA THR A 511 10.56 27.03 8.00
C THR A 511 9.82 25.73 7.73
N GLY A 512 10.08 25.12 6.57
CA GLY A 512 9.48 23.83 6.20
C GLY A 512 10.05 22.67 7.02
N ARG A 513 9.18 21.74 7.40
CA ARG A 513 9.56 20.51 8.11
C ARG A 513 8.93 19.29 7.45
N ILE A 514 9.58 18.16 7.68
CA ILE A 514 9.13 16.84 7.26
C ILE A 514 9.05 15.96 8.50
N THR A 515 7.86 15.44 8.78
CA THR A 515 7.64 14.50 9.89
C THR A 515 7.23 13.16 9.32
N TYR A 516 8.07 12.15 9.53
CA TYR A 516 7.73 10.76 9.28
C TYR A 516 7.10 10.18 10.55
N LEU A 517 5.95 9.53 10.44
CA LEU A 517 5.31 8.89 11.59
C LEU A 517 4.64 7.56 11.23
N THR A 518 4.52 6.67 12.20
CA THR A 518 3.78 5.42 12.03
C THR A 518 2.34 5.55 12.51
N ASP A 519 1.44 4.84 11.82
CA ASP A 519 0.07 4.58 12.25
C ASP A 519 -0.11 3.08 12.40
N SER A 520 -0.51 2.63 13.59
CA SER A 520 -0.83 1.22 13.82
C SER A 520 -2.14 0.85 13.13
N VAL A 521 -2.12 -0.28 12.43
CA VAL A 521 -3.29 -0.90 11.80
C VAL A 521 -3.81 -2.04 12.66
N ASP A 522 -2.90 -2.83 13.25
CA ASP A 522 -3.23 -3.91 14.18
C ASP A 522 -2.03 -4.16 15.13
N GLN A 523 -2.26 -4.80 16.27
CA GLN A 523 -1.23 -5.02 17.29
C GLN A 523 -1.41 -6.33 18.05
N LEU A 524 -0.29 -7.02 18.30
CA LEU A 524 -0.17 -8.08 19.28
C LEU A 524 0.24 -7.50 20.64
N LYS A 525 -0.68 -7.51 21.61
CA LYS A 525 -0.38 -7.19 23.02
C LYS A 525 0.02 -8.49 23.74
N THR A 526 1.22 -8.55 24.32
CA THR A 526 1.60 -9.72 25.14
C THR A 526 0.94 -9.60 26.53
N ASN A 527 0.21 -10.65 26.95
CA ASN A 527 -0.52 -10.70 28.23
C ASN A 527 0.38 -10.60 29.48
N VAL A 528 1.70 -10.52 29.31
CA VAL A 528 2.69 -10.55 30.40
C VAL A 528 3.03 -9.14 30.93
N SER A 529 2.62 -8.06 30.26
CA SER A 529 2.77 -6.69 30.80
C SER A 529 1.46 -6.19 31.40
N THR A 530 1.22 -6.49 32.67
CA THR A 530 0.06 -6.02 33.45
C THR A 530 0.08 -4.52 33.77
N THR A 531 1.05 -3.75 33.25
CA THR A 531 1.21 -2.33 33.61
C THR A 531 1.16 -1.36 32.43
N SER A 532 1.24 -1.82 31.18
CA SER A 532 1.35 -0.92 30.03
C SER A 532 0.24 -1.17 29.01
N LYS A 533 -0.80 -0.34 29.06
CA LYS A 533 -1.71 -0.22 27.91
C LYS A 533 -0.92 0.43 26.77
N ILE A 534 -1.17 -0.03 25.54
CA ILE A 534 -0.72 0.63 24.30
C ILE A 534 -1.95 1.31 23.71
N SER A 535 -1.86 2.61 23.42
CA SER A 535 -2.92 3.35 22.74
C SER A 535 -3.02 3.01 21.25
N THR A 536 -4.26 2.86 20.78
CA THR A 536 -4.63 2.35 19.46
C THR A 536 -5.61 3.25 18.72
N ASP A 537 -5.69 4.55 19.02
CA ASP A 537 -6.71 5.38 18.36
C ASP A 537 -6.41 5.55 16.87
N ILE A 538 -7.17 4.82 16.05
CA ILE A 538 -7.10 4.78 14.59
C ILE A 538 -8.19 5.72 14.08
N LYS A 539 -7.80 6.94 13.71
CA LYS A 539 -8.52 7.64 12.66
C LYS A 539 -7.70 7.46 11.39
N GLY A 540 -8.20 6.65 10.47
CA GLY A 540 -7.63 6.54 9.13
C GLY A 540 -7.50 7.95 8.56
N ILE A 541 -6.26 8.43 8.45
CA ILE A 541 -5.98 9.70 7.81
C ILE A 541 -6.28 9.48 6.32
N SER A 542 -6.99 10.43 5.71
CA SER A 542 -7.18 10.40 4.26
C SER A 542 -5.82 10.26 3.58
N SER A 543 -5.76 9.46 2.52
CA SER A 543 -4.54 9.16 1.75
C SER A 543 -3.72 10.42 1.42
N VAL A 544 -4.42 11.53 1.21
CA VAL A 544 -3.92 12.89 1.38
C VAL A 544 -4.97 13.71 2.12
N SER A 545 -4.55 14.54 3.08
CA SER A 545 -5.39 15.59 3.67
C SER A 545 -4.60 16.90 3.74
N ALA A 546 -5.32 18.02 3.69
CA ALA A 546 -4.75 19.35 3.75
C ALA A 546 -5.63 20.26 4.63
N SER A 547 -5.04 21.16 5.41
CA SER A 547 -5.78 22.14 6.20
C SER A 547 -6.08 23.40 5.36
N ASN A 548 -7.34 23.86 5.39
CA ASN A 548 -7.82 25.07 4.72
C ASN A 548 -7.73 26.33 5.61
N GLU A 549 -7.03 26.26 6.73
CA GLU A 549 -6.90 27.35 7.69
C GLU A 549 -5.46 27.86 7.72
N ASP A 550 -5.24 29.09 8.20
CA ASP A 550 -3.91 29.71 8.45
C ASP A 550 -3.01 28.91 9.45
N ASN A 551 -3.37 27.66 9.75
CA ASN A 551 -2.62 26.72 10.52
C ASN A 551 -1.69 25.90 9.61
N TYR A 552 -0.44 26.35 9.54
CA TYR A 552 0.65 25.71 8.80
C TYR A 552 1.35 24.59 9.59
N GLU A 553 1.02 24.41 10.87
CA GLU A 553 1.71 23.51 11.80
C GLU A 553 0.86 22.26 12.05
N TYR A 554 1.42 21.09 11.75
CA TYR A 554 0.79 19.82 12.08
C TYR A 554 0.85 19.57 13.60
N GLN A 555 -0.30 19.18 14.16
CA GLN A 555 -0.44 18.77 15.54
C GLN A 555 -0.65 17.25 15.59
N LEU A 556 -0.07 16.59 16.60
CA LEU A 556 -0.27 15.17 16.78
C LEU A 556 -1.76 14.90 17.12
N PRO A 557 -2.38 13.89 16.51
CA PRO A 557 -3.75 13.54 16.85
C PRO A 557 -3.78 12.96 18.28
N GLU A 558 -4.86 13.25 19.01
CA GLU A 558 -5.12 12.58 20.28
C GLU A 558 -5.06 11.05 20.11
N PRO A 559 -4.54 10.32 21.12
CA PRO A 559 -4.10 10.80 22.43
C PRO A 559 -2.64 11.25 22.49
N PHE A 560 -1.94 11.37 21.36
CA PHE A 560 -0.51 11.65 21.33
C PHE A 560 -0.22 13.14 21.46
N TYR A 561 0.82 13.49 22.21
CA TYR A 561 1.33 14.86 22.34
C TYR A 561 2.84 14.82 22.65
N HIS A 562 3.55 15.93 22.47
CA HIS A 562 4.96 16.02 22.87
C HIS A 562 5.19 16.99 24.02
N THR A 563 6.22 16.71 24.81
CA THR A 563 6.77 17.65 25.80
C THR A 563 8.19 18.04 25.43
N LEU A 564 8.59 19.24 25.84
CA LEU A 564 9.95 19.74 25.62
C LEU A 564 10.84 19.42 26.81
N LYS A 565 12.04 18.91 26.52
CA LYS A 565 13.08 18.67 27.52
C LYS A 565 14.44 19.09 26.95
N PRO A 566 14.80 20.38 27.06
CA PRO A 566 16.07 20.88 26.54
C PRO A 566 17.27 20.19 27.20
N PHE A 567 18.31 19.93 26.43
CA PHE A 567 19.57 19.34 26.92
C PHE A 567 20.76 19.85 26.10
N THR A 568 21.96 19.78 26.66
CA THR A 568 23.17 20.19 25.96
C THR A 568 23.93 18.99 25.40
N ASP A 569 24.21 19.01 24.10
CA ASP A 569 25.14 18.10 23.44
C ASP A 569 26.41 18.88 23.05
N ASN A 570 27.51 18.58 23.73
CA ASN A 570 28.76 19.36 23.71
C ASN A 570 28.56 20.82 24.13
N ALA A 571 28.29 21.71 23.18
CA ALA A 571 28.09 23.15 23.40
C ALA A 571 26.79 23.67 22.77
N GLN A 572 26.00 22.78 22.16
CA GLN A 572 24.76 23.14 21.48
C GLN A 572 23.57 22.78 22.39
N LEU A 573 22.73 23.76 22.66
CA LEU A 573 21.46 23.55 23.34
C LEU A 573 20.47 22.97 22.33
N ILE A 574 20.00 21.76 22.60
CA ILE A 574 19.04 21.02 21.78
C ILE A 574 17.68 21.06 22.48
N ASN A 575 16.63 21.41 21.76
CA ASN A 575 15.26 21.28 22.26
C ASN A 575 14.82 19.82 22.16
N GLY A 576 14.99 19.05 23.23
CA GLY A 576 14.59 17.65 23.26
C GLY A 576 13.07 17.47 23.18
N LEU A 577 12.61 16.47 22.44
CA LEU A 577 11.19 16.09 22.33
C LEU A 577 10.96 14.72 22.98
N ILE A 578 9.88 14.60 23.75
CA ILE A 578 9.40 13.33 24.32
C ILE A 578 7.96 13.11 23.86
N LEU A 579 7.68 11.93 23.29
CA LEU A 579 6.32 11.53 22.92
C LEU A 579 5.59 10.97 24.14
N ASN A 580 4.43 11.55 24.43
CA ASN A 580 3.56 11.15 25.51
C ASN A 580 2.16 10.79 24.98
N THR A 581 1.37 10.18 25.84
CA THR A 581 -0.03 9.87 25.59
C THR A 581 -0.90 10.44 26.71
N SER A 582 -2.07 10.96 26.35
CA SER A 582 -3.00 11.57 27.29
C SER A 582 -3.58 10.57 28.30
N ASP A 583 -3.56 9.29 27.97
CA ASP A 583 -4.02 8.17 28.78
C ASP A 583 -2.90 7.47 29.56
N GLN A 584 -1.68 8.01 29.53
CA GLN A 584 -0.47 7.46 30.18
C GLN A 584 -0.05 6.06 29.67
N SER A 585 -0.57 5.66 28.50
CA SER A 585 -0.14 4.46 27.78
C SER A 585 1.26 4.62 27.18
N ILE A 586 1.94 3.50 26.88
CA ILE A 586 3.18 3.57 26.10
C ILE A 586 2.84 4.00 24.66
N PRO A 587 3.47 5.05 24.11
CA PRO A 587 3.25 5.42 22.73
C PRO A 587 3.60 4.28 21.76
N SER A 588 2.64 3.93 20.91
CA SER A 588 2.82 2.98 19.80
C SER A 588 3.51 3.61 18.59
N LYS A 589 3.43 4.94 18.46
CA LYS A 589 4.00 5.68 17.33
C LYS A 589 5.52 5.77 17.41
N ILE A 590 6.15 5.69 16.25
CA ILE A 590 7.52 6.09 16.02
C ILE A 590 7.46 7.32 15.13
N ILE A 591 8.21 8.35 15.48
CA ILE A 591 8.25 9.63 14.78
C ILE A 591 9.71 9.94 14.44
N LEU A 592 9.96 10.46 13.25
CA LEU A 592 11.21 11.10 12.84
C LEU A 592 10.90 12.48 12.24
N GLY A 593 11.35 13.54 12.91
CA GLY A 593 11.28 14.91 12.43
C GLY A 593 12.61 15.38 11.82
N LEU A 594 12.56 15.90 10.59
CA LEU A 594 13.69 16.51 9.89
C LEU A 594 13.27 17.89 9.36
N SER A 595 14.22 18.81 9.21
CA SER A 595 13.98 20.02 8.41
C SER A 595 13.81 19.67 6.93
N GLU A 596 13.13 20.53 6.18
CA GLU A 596 12.96 20.33 4.73
C GLU A 596 14.32 20.29 4.01
N VAL A 597 15.28 21.10 4.44
CA VAL A 597 16.65 21.15 3.86
C VAL A 597 17.38 19.81 4.06
N GLU A 598 17.32 19.24 5.27
CA GLU A 598 17.92 17.94 5.55
C GLU A 598 17.28 16.83 4.70
N ASN A 599 15.96 16.86 4.53
CA ASN A 599 15.26 15.89 3.70
C ASN A 599 15.59 16.03 2.20
N GLU A 600 15.85 17.25 1.70
CA GLU A 600 16.28 17.45 0.31
C GLU A 600 17.69 16.89 0.05
N LEU A 601 18.59 16.89 1.05
CA LEU A 601 19.88 16.19 0.94
C LEU A 601 19.67 14.69 0.72
N LEU A 602 18.74 14.09 1.47
CA LEU A 602 18.40 12.67 1.36
C LEU A 602 17.78 12.35 -0.02
N LYS A 603 16.85 13.17 -0.51
CA LYS A 603 16.29 13.01 -1.86
C LYS A 603 17.35 13.11 -2.95
N SER A 604 18.29 14.03 -2.79
CA SER A 604 19.40 14.24 -3.74
C SER A 604 20.32 13.02 -3.80
N LEU A 605 20.58 12.34 -2.68
CA LEU A 605 21.33 11.08 -2.66
C LEU A 605 20.62 9.98 -3.46
N ILE A 606 19.31 9.83 -3.29
CA ILE A 606 18.52 8.81 -4.01
C ILE A 606 18.60 9.04 -5.52
N ALA A 607 18.35 10.28 -5.95
CA ALA A 607 18.41 10.66 -7.36
C ALA A 607 19.82 10.49 -7.94
N GLY A 608 20.85 10.97 -7.23
CA GLY A 608 22.24 10.91 -7.69
C GLY A 608 22.81 9.48 -7.78
N LYS A 609 22.24 8.52 -7.05
CA LYS A 609 22.65 7.10 -7.05
C LYS A 609 21.70 6.19 -7.84
N ASN A 610 20.58 6.71 -8.36
CA ASN A 610 19.53 5.93 -9.02
C ASN A 610 19.05 4.73 -8.18
N MET A 611 18.86 4.95 -6.87
CA MET A 611 18.46 3.88 -5.95
C MET A 611 16.97 3.55 -6.10
N TYR A 612 16.65 2.25 -6.04
CA TYR A 612 15.28 1.75 -5.89
C TYR A 612 14.98 1.44 -4.43
N ASN A 613 13.69 1.36 -4.07
CA ASN A 613 13.21 0.96 -2.75
C ASN A 613 14.02 1.56 -1.57
N SER A 614 14.20 2.88 -1.58
CA SER A 614 15.04 3.59 -0.59
C SER A 614 14.30 3.78 0.73
N SER A 615 15.00 3.50 1.83
CA SER A 615 14.47 3.63 3.20
C SER A 615 15.43 4.41 4.07
N LEU A 616 14.87 5.18 5.00
CA LEU A 616 15.66 5.87 6.02
C LEU A 616 16.27 4.84 6.98
N VAL A 617 17.51 5.09 7.37
CA VAL A 617 18.20 4.33 8.41
C VAL A 617 18.81 5.25 9.43
N LEU A 618 18.89 4.78 10.68
CA LEU A 618 19.55 5.48 11.76
C LEU A 618 20.77 4.69 12.21
N ILE A 619 21.95 5.28 12.05
CA ILE A 619 23.21 4.69 12.48
C ILE A 619 23.51 5.18 13.89
N ASP A 620 23.52 4.24 14.83
CA ASP A 620 23.83 4.49 16.23
C ASP A 620 25.24 5.07 16.38
N LEU A 621 25.37 6.16 17.13
CA LEU A 621 26.68 6.74 17.50
C LEU A 621 27.11 6.38 18.93
N PHE A 622 26.39 5.49 19.60
CA PHE A 622 26.68 5.00 20.94
C PHE A 622 27.27 3.58 20.85
N GLU A 623 28.60 3.50 20.75
CA GLU A 623 29.32 2.28 20.33
C GLU A 623 29.32 1.12 21.35
N ASP A 624 28.94 1.37 22.60
CA ASP A 624 28.91 0.37 23.69
C ASP A 624 27.48 0.02 24.15
N GLY A 625 26.46 0.55 23.48
CA GLY A 625 25.06 0.44 23.91
C GLY A 625 24.71 1.35 25.09
N SER A 626 25.66 2.16 25.59
CA SER A 626 25.42 3.16 26.63
C SER A 626 24.97 4.47 25.99
N GLU A 627 23.80 4.92 26.39
CA GLU A 627 23.24 6.20 25.94
C GLU A 627 24.10 7.37 26.43
N PHE A 628 24.09 8.49 25.71
CA PHE A 628 24.83 9.68 26.10
C PHE A 628 24.15 10.36 27.28
N ILE A 629 24.94 11.02 28.14
CA ILE A 629 24.42 11.81 29.26
C ILE A 629 24.86 13.26 29.05
N SER A 630 23.89 14.17 28.99
CA SER A 630 24.12 15.62 28.93
C SER A 630 24.58 16.19 30.27
N THR A 631 25.04 17.45 30.27
CA THR A 631 25.44 18.16 31.49
C THR A 631 24.30 18.34 32.50
N GLU A 632 23.07 18.31 32.01
CA GLU A 632 21.82 18.39 32.76
C GLU A 632 21.39 17.02 33.33
N ASN A 633 22.23 15.99 33.17
CA ASN A 633 21.94 14.60 33.56
C ASN A 633 20.73 14.01 32.82
N ILE A 634 20.54 14.41 31.56
CA ILE A 634 19.52 13.86 30.67
C ILE A 634 20.18 12.84 29.76
N TRP A 635 19.64 11.62 29.78
CA TRP A 635 20.03 10.53 28.90
C TRP A 635 19.43 10.73 27.52
N PHE A 636 20.22 10.56 26.47
CA PHE A 636 19.78 10.71 25.08
C PHE A 636 20.52 9.76 24.14
N GLN A 637 19.86 9.39 23.06
CA GLN A 637 20.47 8.65 21.95
C GLN A 637 20.78 9.61 20.81
N LYS A 638 21.90 9.36 20.11
CA LYS A 638 22.36 10.15 18.98
C LYS A 638 22.63 9.25 17.78
N TYR A 639 22.15 9.68 16.61
CA TYR A 639 22.16 8.91 15.37
C TYR A 639 22.67 9.76 14.21
N LYS A 640 23.27 9.11 13.21
CA LYS A 640 23.39 9.67 11.86
C LYS A 640 22.29 9.14 10.96
N VAL A 641 21.64 10.01 10.21
CA VAL A 641 20.65 9.61 9.21
C VAL A 641 21.35 9.22 7.91
N GLY A 642 20.98 8.05 7.39
CA GLY A 642 21.41 7.57 6.09
C GLY A 642 20.25 7.03 5.27
N ILE A 643 20.59 6.51 4.09
CA ILE A 643 19.66 5.82 3.21
C ILE A 643 20.24 4.47 2.83
N VAL A 644 19.46 3.42 3.02
CA VAL A 644 19.72 2.13 2.38
C VAL A 644 18.79 2.00 1.19
N GLY A 645 19.34 1.65 0.03
CA GLY A 645 18.58 1.44 -1.19
C GLY A 645 19.14 0.29 -2.03
N GLU A 646 18.37 -0.11 -3.04
CA GLU A 646 18.76 -1.15 -4.00
C GLU A 646 19.54 -0.51 -5.16
N GLU A 647 20.78 -0.96 -5.37
CA GLU A 647 21.62 -0.58 -6.51
C GLU A 647 22.07 -1.85 -7.25
N ASN A 648 21.53 -2.06 -8.45
CA ASN A 648 21.83 -3.23 -9.29
C ASN A 648 21.66 -4.59 -8.56
N GLY A 649 20.68 -4.69 -7.65
CA GLY A 649 20.38 -5.89 -6.89
C GLY A 649 21.19 -6.07 -5.61
N GLN A 650 22.08 -5.14 -5.27
CA GLN A 650 22.76 -5.10 -3.98
C GLN A 650 22.18 -4.00 -3.10
N LEU A 651 21.95 -4.31 -1.82
CA LEU A 651 21.59 -3.32 -0.81
C LEU A 651 22.81 -2.56 -0.35
N LYS A 652 22.78 -1.22 -0.42
CA LYS A 652 23.89 -0.36 -0.03
C LYS A 652 23.45 0.83 0.80
N LEU A 653 24.28 1.18 1.77
CA LEU A 653 24.14 2.39 2.58
C LEU A 653 24.82 3.58 1.90
N TYR A 654 24.12 4.71 1.90
CA TYR A 654 24.64 6.01 1.51
C TYR A 654 24.38 7.03 2.61
N LEU A 655 25.38 7.88 2.83
CA LEU A 655 25.31 9.00 3.76
C LEU A 655 25.39 10.32 2.99
N PRO A 656 24.70 11.37 3.47
CA PRO A 656 24.88 12.71 2.93
C PRO A 656 26.31 13.19 3.17
N GLU A 657 26.78 14.12 2.32
CA GLU A 657 28.11 14.73 2.50
C GLU A 657 28.21 15.49 3.83
N ASN A 658 27.13 16.16 4.21
CA ASN A 658 26.96 16.76 5.53
C ASN A 658 26.12 15.82 6.38
N ASP A 659 26.69 15.35 7.50
CA ASP A 659 25.97 14.48 8.43
C ASP A 659 24.68 15.14 8.93
N ILE A 660 23.58 14.40 8.88
CA ILE A 660 22.32 14.79 9.51
C ILE A 660 22.26 14.08 10.85
N MET A 661 22.31 14.85 11.93
CA MET A 661 22.28 14.32 13.30
C MET A 661 20.85 14.31 13.83
N VAL A 662 20.46 13.16 14.36
CA VAL A 662 19.14 12.95 14.97
C VAL A 662 19.32 12.50 16.40
N TYR A 663 18.43 12.99 17.25
CA TYR A 663 18.40 12.72 18.68
C TYR A 663 17.11 12.02 19.06
N SER A 664 17.14 11.24 20.14
CA SER A 664 15.94 10.76 20.81
C SER A 664 16.17 10.73 22.32
N LEU A 665 15.10 10.92 23.09
CA LEU A 665 15.11 10.80 24.57
C LEU A 665 14.33 9.56 25.04
N ASP A 666 13.51 8.97 24.16
CA ASP A 666 12.52 7.94 24.48
C ASP A 666 12.51 6.77 23.48
N ARG A 667 13.36 6.82 22.43
CA ARG A 667 13.39 5.88 21.29
C ARG A 667 12.06 5.79 20.52
N LYS A 668 11.21 6.81 20.64
CA LYS A 668 9.91 6.94 19.95
C LYS A 668 9.87 8.19 19.11
N TYR A 669 10.19 9.35 19.70
CA TYR A 669 10.35 10.61 18.99
C TYR A 669 11.83 10.83 18.65
N HIS A 670 12.13 10.74 17.37
CA HIS A 670 13.44 11.03 16.79
C HIS A 670 13.35 12.40 16.10
N PHE A 671 14.33 13.27 16.27
CA PHE A 671 14.31 14.62 15.69
C PHE A 671 15.71 15.15 15.43
N SER A 672 15.89 15.94 14.36
CA SER A 672 17.07 16.79 14.19
C SER A 672 16.95 18.06 15.02
N ASP A 673 18.08 18.73 15.29
CA ASP A 673 18.07 20.01 15.99
C ASP A 673 17.28 21.08 15.21
N GLU A 674 17.51 21.18 13.90
CA GLU A 674 16.80 22.15 13.05
C GLU A 674 15.28 21.91 13.03
N TYR A 675 14.84 20.66 13.17
CA TYR A 675 13.43 20.34 13.33
C TYR A 675 12.86 20.81 14.68
N SER A 676 13.53 20.51 15.79
CA SER A 676 12.97 20.72 17.14
C SER A 676 13.16 22.13 17.69
N LYS A 677 14.11 22.89 17.15
CA LYS A 677 14.48 24.24 17.60
C LYS A 677 13.32 25.22 17.79
N ASN A 678 12.28 25.12 16.96
CA ASN A 678 11.13 26.02 16.98
C ASN A 678 9.83 25.36 17.47
N VAL A 679 9.88 24.08 17.83
CA VAL A 679 8.72 23.36 18.37
C VAL A 679 8.32 24.00 19.69
N LYS A 680 7.01 24.24 19.84
CA LYS A 680 6.43 24.77 21.07
C LYS A 680 5.87 23.64 21.92
N GLU A 681 5.83 23.85 23.21
CA GLU A 681 5.21 22.92 24.15
C GLU A 681 3.70 22.90 23.95
N GLU A 682 3.12 21.71 23.83
CA GLU A 682 1.67 21.51 23.80
C GLU A 682 1.15 21.57 25.24
N VAL A 683 0.61 22.72 25.66
CA VAL A 683 0.02 22.86 27.00
C VAL A 683 -1.34 22.18 27.02
N LYS A 684 -1.43 21.04 27.71
CA LYS A 684 -2.72 20.44 28.01
C LYS A 684 -3.34 21.19 29.19
N LEU A 685 -4.52 21.76 28.99
CA LEU A 685 -5.39 22.16 30.10
C LEU A 685 -5.82 20.87 30.80
N ASP A 686 -5.11 20.49 31.86
CA ASP A 686 -5.68 19.56 32.83
C ASP A 686 -7.01 20.19 33.29
N LEU A 687 -8.09 19.41 33.20
CA LEU A 687 -9.34 19.73 33.87
C LEU A 687 -9.03 19.77 35.37
N ILE A 688 -8.64 20.94 35.86
CA ILE A 688 -8.71 21.28 37.27
C ILE A 688 -10.20 21.20 37.60
N LEU A 689 -10.59 20.09 38.22
CA LEU A 689 -11.80 20.06 39.03
C LEU A 689 -11.57 21.12 40.11
N ASP A 690 -12.14 22.30 39.89
CA ASP A 690 -12.27 23.35 40.91
C ASP A 690 -13.08 22.72 42.06
N LEU A 691 -12.35 22.17 43.03
CA LEU A 691 -12.87 21.59 44.24
C LEU A 691 -12.74 22.65 45.33
N ASP A 692 -13.55 23.71 45.18
CA ASP A 692 -13.79 24.81 46.12
C ASP A 692 -14.96 25.59 45.49
N ILE A 693 -16.15 25.84 46.07
CA ILE A 693 -16.55 26.14 47.43
C ILE A 693 -18.09 25.92 47.52
N TYR A 694 -18.57 25.12 48.46
CA TYR A 694 -19.83 25.40 49.17
C TYR A 694 -19.58 25.15 50.66
N MET A 695 -19.27 26.23 51.38
CA MET A 695 -19.65 26.36 52.78
C MET A 695 -21.11 26.79 52.86
#